data_AF-A0A1Q6L6Y8-F1
#
_entry.id   AF-A0A1Q6L6Y8-F1
#
_cell.length_a   1.000
_cell.length_b   1.000
_cell.length_c   1.000
_cell.angle_alpha   90.00
_cell.angle_beta   90.00
_cell.angle_gamma   90.00
#
_symmetry.space_group_name_H-M   'P 1'
#
loop_
_entity.id
_entity.type
_entity.pdbx_description
1 polymer ?
#
loop_
_entity_poly.entity_id
_entity_poly.type
_entity_poly.pdbx_seq_one_letter_code
_entity_poly.pdbx_strand_id
1 'polypeptide(L)'
;MDEIKEKIKNWMKQSLKAILKSKLFILILIICIIAFVLCPLFIYFIKKDDSAFKENDKKSTSYVVKNNTKSAKLTSTGIHTEATAEQLWNDMTEAGSRVNNYLASHEELEKLMNAELITQYPKIGNGGLDGIVEFQRIKGDGTKKKLTYIDKNTFEIYKDNYTSSGDTKVLDYFSLDDDGNVLVAILNKTTETLETNDDEINVSDYTATNLEKIEDGKYRSIKYEISTSTIDYKSVVQKYTMPFQYLWSLLVMTQDKEFVLGLADLVGKSEITIGIYDNTTTNVNENTYTYKKEMKTTTYAELNIADDYGVKGYNKERYWADNDSPNYDGIHKAETNKEDTEYKVENKIERQTSKIVTVLEKANTWIVDYSRTASNQISSPVTSKPNESDLEETSYEERGDSPKDSNQDNSLLKKDNVDEFRAEVDKYIRDKKPNANIILNSSILNNVKTDNVKVSYVKCQYFMHLVDRKKSTTTTSSSSKIVLGTSSLSRKDDINSKTDNFVTLFRESSTALSYILDAPDLLFEILESNDDTADMVDLTKYLLNKATDSDRFGDIDPDELFKIFDTTNFTNIGSSSGRNVSIKGCKITRDEFISAVKNYRSDTDYQTYLAANAENFYDICTAGNNDINPCLVFAHAALETGWGTSSDCKNYNNFFGMGHGNSQDSGKGYSSAAESIQDYCDWINNKISNPSSIVQDYATVDSKFSDTSSIYAVYAAYAYLGDTHISDEPDFNNPNQSYYESQGSNWGTGGRIYLPLIYGDNYAKECGHPNGSDETTTKERADYSVYTTNKRVSIAEEIFGASCLIRTAGSGDSSSILNVANSIHSYMEENSYSYCILGAEDNNHEGECGLDATFEDSKTNHHLTCCATYVSWVLQDAGAIEDSEHTDSSSALATLLESKGWTKIETYDELEAGDIVFMTCNTTDTIEHTQIYAGNNEWYNAGTAAAIQNSAPANQGDYARQHFLYAYRVSK
;
A
#
# COMPACT_ATOMS: atom_id res chain seq x y z
N MET A 1 -24.89 -50.49 90.76
CA MET A 1 -24.08 -50.17 89.57
C MET A 1 -24.75 -49.10 88.71
N ASP A 2 -26.08 -49.15 88.54
CA ASP A 2 -26.84 -48.16 87.77
C ASP A 2 -26.87 -46.77 88.41
N GLU A 3 -26.87 -46.67 89.74
CA GLU A 3 -26.82 -45.40 90.47
C GLU A 3 -25.48 -44.64 90.27
N ILE A 4 -24.38 -45.38 90.06
CA ILE A 4 -23.05 -44.81 89.77
C ILE A 4 -23.01 -44.30 88.33
N LYS A 5 -23.60 -45.04 87.37
CA LYS A 5 -23.72 -44.59 85.98
C LYS A 5 -24.58 -43.33 85.87
N GLU A 6 -25.64 -43.22 86.64
CA GLU A 6 -26.52 -42.05 86.62
C GLU A 6 -25.84 -40.80 87.22
N LYS A 7 -25.08 -40.96 88.32
CA LYS A 7 -24.27 -39.88 88.90
C LYS A 7 -23.14 -39.43 87.95
N ILE A 8 -22.45 -40.36 87.28
CA ILE A 8 -21.42 -40.02 86.30
C ILE A 8 -22.02 -39.27 85.09
N LYS A 9 -23.20 -39.70 84.60
CA LYS A 9 -23.89 -39.04 83.49
C LYS A 9 -24.36 -37.62 83.85
N ASN A 10 -24.88 -37.42 85.06
CA ASN A 10 -25.26 -36.09 85.54
C ASN A 10 -24.05 -35.19 85.81
N TRP A 11 -22.96 -35.73 86.34
CA TRP A 11 -21.71 -35.01 86.53
C TRP A 11 -21.11 -34.58 85.19
N MET A 12 -21.02 -35.47 84.19
CA MET A 12 -20.59 -35.11 82.84
C MET A 12 -21.47 -34.03 82.21
N LYS A 13 -22.80 -34.10 82.34
CA LYS A 13 -23.71 -33.05 81.85
C LYS A 13 -23.50 -31.70 82.55
N GLN A 14 -23.21 -31.69 83.86
CA GLN A 14 -22.92 -30.46 84.58
C GLN A 14 -21.55 -29.88 84.23
N SER A 15 -20.52 -30.73 84.12
CA SER A 15 -19.17 -30.34 83.70
C SER A 15 -19.16 -29.80 82.27
N LEU A 16 -19.88 -30.43 81.32
CA LEU A 16 -20.03 -29.92 79.96
C LEU A 16 -20.75 -28.56 79.94
N LYS A 17 -21.82 -28.39 80.75
CA LYS A 17 -22.53 -27.10 80.89
C LYS A 17 -21.65 -26.01 81.51
N ALA A 18 -20.74 -26.35 82.41
CA ALA A 18 -19.80 -25.41 83.01
C ALA A 18 -18.70 -24.98 82.03
N ILE A 19 -18.20 -25.91 81.19
CA ILE A 19 -17.24 -25.64 80.12
C ILE A 19 -17.89 -24.76 79.04
N LEU A 20 -19.10 -25.10 78.57
CA LEU A 20 -19.85 -24.31 77.58
C LEU A 20 -20.30 -22.92 78.08
N LYS A 21 -20.43 -22.72 79.40
CA LYS A 21 -20.71 -21.41 80.02
C LYS A 21 -19.45 -20.65 80.47
N SER A 22 -18.27 -21.25 80.33
CA SER A 22 -17.01 -20.59 80.62
C SER A 22 -16.79 -19.47 79.61
N LYS A 23 -16.62 -18.22 80.09
CA LYS A 23 -16.28 -17.08 79.24
C LYS A 23 -15.02 -17.34 78.40
N LEU A 24 -14.11 -18.19 78.89
CA LEU A 24 -12.88 -18.58 78.20
C LEU A 24 -13.13 -19.56 77.04
N PHE A 25 -14.06 -20.51 77.19
CA PHE A 25 -14.44 -21.42 76.10
C PHE A 25 -15.22 -20.70 75.01
N ILE A 26 -16.13 -19.80 75.38
CA ILE A 26 -16.84 -18.93 74.44
C ILE A 26 -15.84 -18.02 73.70
N LEU A 27 -14.83 -17.47 74.39
CA LEU A 27 -13.77 -16.68 73.75
C LEU A 27 -12.93 -17.49 72.76
N ILE A 28 -12.51 -18.71 73.12
CA ILE A 28 -11.75 -19.60 72.22
C ILE A 28 -12.61 -20.00 71.02
N LEU A 29 -13.88 -20.34 71.23
CA LEU A 29 -14.82 -20.65 70.15
C LEU A 29 -15.00 -19.44 69.21
N ILE A 30 -15.12 -18.22 69.75
CA ILE A 30 -15.19 -16.99 68.95
C ILE A 30 -13.88 -16.78 68.18
N ILE A 31 -12.71 -16.97 68.79
CA ILE A 31 -11.42 -16.86 68.09
C ILE A 31 -11.29 -17.92 67.00
N CYS A 32 -11.72 -19.15 67.24
CA CYS A 32 -11.73 -20.21 66.23
C CYS A 32 -12.71 -19.90 65.09
N ILE A 33 -13.91 -19.37 65.38
CA ILE A 33 -14.88 -18.95 64.35
C ILE A 33 -14.33 -17.76 63.56
N ILE A 34 -13.74 -16.77 64.24
CA ILE A 34 -13.08 -15.62 63.59
C ILE A 34 -11.92 -16.10 62.72
N ALA A 35 -11.07 -17.02 63.18
CA ALA A 35 -10.00 -17.60 62.37
C ALA A 35 -10.55 -18.40 61.18
N PHE A 36 -11.61 -19.18 61.38
CA PHE A 36 -12.22 -19.99 60.32
C PHE A 36 -12.94 -19.15 59.25
N VAL A 37 -13.45 -17.96 59.61
CA VAL A 37 -14.07 -17.02 58.67
C VAL A 37 -13.04 -16.08 58.04
N LEU A 38 -12.05 -15.61 58.80
CA LEU A 38 -11.04 -14.67 58.30
C LEU A 38 -9.97 -15.34 57.44
N CYS A 39 -9.53 -16.57 57.75
CA CYS A 39 -8.46 -17.24 56.98
C CYS A 39 -8.83 -17.45 55.49
N PRO A 40 -10.03 -17.97 55.14
CA PRO A 40 -10.45 -18.04 53.73
C PRO A 40 -10.54 -16.67 53.07
N LEU A 41 -11.01 -15.65 53.81
CA LEU A 41 -11.08 -14.27 53.33
C LEU A 41 -9.69 -13.69 53.04
N PHE A 42 -8.70 -13.96 53.90
CA PHE A 42 -7.32 -13.55 53.70
C PHE A 42 -6.68 -14.24 52.49
N ILE A 43 -6.93 -15.55 52.30
CA ILE A 43 -6.45 -16.29 51.13
C ILE A 43 -7.08 -15.74 49.84
N TYR A 44 -8.39 -15.43 49.86
CA TYR A 44 -9.09 -14.77 48.75
C TYR A 44 -8.42 -13.43 48.40
N PHE A 45 -8.18 -12.56 49.38
CA PHE A 45 -7.52 -11.27 49.14
C PHE A 45 -6.09 -11.40 48.64
N ILE A 46 -5.30 -12.35 49.17
CA ILE A 46 -3.92 -12.58 48.72
C ILE A 46 -3.91 -13.03 47.27
N LYS A 47 -4.76 -13.99 46.89
CA LYS A 47 -4.83 -14.49 45.51
C LYS A 47 -5.25 -13.39 44.54
N LYS A 48 -6.32 -12.66 44.86
CA LYS A 48 -6.78 -11.53 44.06
C LYS A 48 -5.72 -10.43 43.93
N ASP A 49 -5.00 -10.15 45.02
CA ASP A 49 -3.92 -9.16 45.05
C ASP A 49 -2.68 -9.61 44.24
N ASP A 50 -2.34 -10.90 44.25
CA ASP A 50 -1.22 -11.48 43.50
C ASP A 50 -1.49 -11.63 42.00
N SER A 51 -2.74 -11.91 41.63
CA SER A 51 -3.15 -12.05 40.24
C SER A 51 -3.53 -10.73 39.57
N ALA A 52 -3.75 -9.66 40.32
CA ALA A 52 -4.20 -8.40 39.76
C ALA A 52 -3.08 -7.68 39.00
N PHE A 53 -3.40 -7.21 37.80
CA PHE A 53 -2.61 -6.18 37.14
C PHE A 53 -2.69 -4.88 37.95
N LYS A 54 -1.54 -4.36 38.37
CA LYS A 54 -1.45 -3.11 39.13
C LYS A 54 -0.46 -2.19 38.44
N GLU A 55 -1.00 -1.23 37.71
CA GLU A 55 -0.21 -0.27 36.96
C GLU A 55 0.79 0.46 37.87
N ASN A 56 2.06 0.54 37.43
CA ASN A 56 3.17 1.16 38.14
C ASN A 56 3.57 0.50 39.47
N ASP A 57 3.09 -0.72 39.75
CA ASP A 57 3.48 -1.49 40.94
C ASP A 57 4.50 -2.59 40.61
N LYS A 58 5.77 -2.37 40.99
CA LYS A 58 6.85 -3.36 40.82
C LYS A 58 6.65 -4.65 41.63
N LYS A 59 5.69 -4.70 42.57
CA LYS A 59 5.30 -5.93 43.26
C LYS A 59 4.33 -6.79 42.44
N SER A 60 3.66 -6.21 41.44
CA SER A 60 2.77 -6.94 40.54
C SER A 60 3.60 -7.63 39.45
N THR A 61 3.67 -8.97 39.53
CA THR A 61 4.33 -9.79 38.51
C THR A 61 3.75 -9.52 37.13
N SER A 62 2.42 -9.43 37.05
CA SER A 62 1.66 -9.08 35.85
C SER A 62 2.12 -7.77 35.21
N TYR A 63 2.26 -6.70 36.02
CA TYR A 63 2.70 -5.40 35.52
C TYR A 63 4.15 -5.45 35.00
N VAL A 64 5.05 -6.02 35.79
CA VAL A 64 6.49 -6.10 35.45
C VAL A 64 6.71 -6.90 34.17
N VAL A 65 6.05 -8.06 34.05
CA VAL A 65 6.17 -8.91 32.86
C VAL A 65 5.52 -8.25 31.65
N LYS A 66 4.29 -7.71 31.77
CA LYS A 66 3.59 -7.06 30.64
C LYS A 66 4.38 -5.87 30.10
N ASN A 67 4.99 -5.07 30.97
CA ASN A 67 5.83 -3.95 30.52
C ASN A 67 7.05 -4.43 29.72
N ASN A 68 7.65 -5.54 30.13
CA ASN A 68 8.79 -6.14 29.45
C ASN A 68 8.41 -6.90 28.16
N THR A 69 7.27 -7.60 28.11
CA THR A 69 6.81 -8.25 26.88
C THR A 69 6.34 -7.24 25.83
N LYS A 70 5.80 -6.09 26.25
CA LYS A 70 5.48 -4.95 25.37
C LYS A 70 6.72 -4.34 24.70
N SER A 71 7.89 -4.39 25.34
CA SER A 71 9.14 -3.89 24.74
C SER A 71 9.83 -4.92 23.84
N ALA A 72 9.21 -6.10 23.64
CA ALA A 72 9.77 -7.14 22.79
C ALA A 72 9.97 -6.66 21.35
N LYS A 73 11.10 -7.05 20.75
CA LYS A 73 11.44 -6.79 19.35
C LYS A 73 12.00 -8.04 18.70
N LEU A 74 11.68 -8.24 17.43
CA LEU A 74 12.32 -9.27 16.61
C LEU A 74 13.62 -8.72 16.02
N THR A 75 14.71 -9.46 16.19
CA THR A 75 16.01 -9.17 15.58
C THR A 75 16.47 -10.36 14.74
N SER A 76 17.61 -10.21 14.04
CA SER A 76 18.23 -11.31 13.29
C SER A 76 18.62 -12.53 14.14
N THR A 77 18.67 -12.42 15.47
CA THR A 77 19.06 -13.51 16.38
C THR A 77 17.90 -14.11 17.18
N GLY A 78 16.72 -13.48 17.15
CA GLY A 78 15.54 -13.94 17.87
C GLY A 78 14.70 -12.78 18.42
N ILE A 79 13.73 -13.13 19.24
CA ILE A 79 12.90 -12.19 20.01
C ILE A 79 13.68 -11.75 21.25
N HIS A 80 13.80 -10.45 21.47
CA HIS A 80 14.48 -9.87 22.64
C HIS A 80 13.57 -8.89 23.37
N THR A 81 13.68 -8.86 24.69
CA THR A 81 13.03 -7.88 25.58
C THR A 81 14.09 -7.01 26.25
N GLU A 82 13.69 -5.88 26.85
CA GLU A 82 14.62 -4.97 27.54
C GLU A 82 15.36 -5.60 28.72
N ALA A 83 14.67 -6.45 29.49
CA ALA A 83 15.25 -7.18 30.60
C ALA A 83 15.08 -8.69 30.42
N THR A 84 16.08 -9.44 30.93
CA THR A 84 16.02 -10.91 31.05
C THR A 84 15.10 -11.33 32.18
N ALA A 85 14.60 -12.57 32.13
CA ALA A 85 13.77 -13.12 33.21
C ALA A 85 14.49 -13.12 34.57
N GLU A 86 15.81 -13.32 34.59
CA GLU A 86 16.62 -13.25 35.82
C GLU A 86 16.64 -11.83 36.41
N GLN A 87 16.80 -10.81 35.57
CA GLN A 87 16.75 -9.41 36.02
C GLN A 87 15.37 -9.06 36.57
N LEU A 88 14.31 -9.39 35.83
CA LEU A 88 12.93 -9.16 36.30
C LEU A 88 12.64 -9.88 37.62
N TRP A 89 13.11 -11.11 37.75
CA TRP A 89 12.97 -11.89 38.98
C TRP A 89 13.62 -11.22 40.18
N ASN A 90 14.85 -10.74 40.00
CA ASN A 90 15.58 -10.03 41.04
C ASN A 90 14.89 -8.72 41.42
N ASP A 91 14.50 -7.90 40.43
CA ASP A 91 13.81 -6.63 40.63
C ASP A 91 12.48 -6.81 41.39
N MET A 92 11.69 -7.81 40.99
CA MET A 92 10.44 -8.16 41.67
C MET A 92 10.69 -8.64 43.10
N THR A 93 11.72 -9.47 43.31
CA THR A 93 12.08 -9.98 44.63
C THR A 93 12.53 -8.85 45.56
N GLU A 94 13.36 -7.92 45.07
CA GLU A 94 13.81 -6.74 45.80
C GLU A 94 12.65 -5.79 46.13
N ALA A 95 11.70 -5.62 45.19
CA ALA A 95 10.48 -4.84 45.43
C ALA A 95 9.51 -5.50 46.43
N GLY A 96 9.72 -6.76 46.80
CA GLY A 96 8.89 -7.53 47.71
C GLY A 96 7.67 -8.19 47.05
N SER A 97 7.77 -8.49 45.75
CA SER A 97 6.81 -9.35 45.04
C SER A 97 6.77 -10.76 45.65
N ARG A 98 5.62 -11.42 45.53
CA ARG A 98 5.40 -12.81 45.95
C ARG A 98 5.67 -13.82 44.84
N VAL A 99 6.40 -13.45 43.78
CA VAL A 99 6.75 -14.37 42.67
C VAL A 99 7.37 -15.70 43.14
N ASN A 100 8.25 -15.65 44.14
CA ASN A 100 8.90 -16.81 44.77
C ASN A 100 7.93 -17.76 45.51
N ASN A 101 6.68 -17.36 45.76
CA ASN A 101 5.67 -18.24 46.35
C ASN A 101 5.04 -19.19 45.33
N TYR A 102 5.17 -18.88 44.04
CA TYR A 102 4.46 -19.56 42.96
C TYR A 102 5.43 -20.24 41.98
N LEU A 103 6.58 -19.62 41.72
CA LEU A 103 7.64 -20.15 40.87
C LEU A 103 8.89 -20.42 41.71
N ALA A 104 9.70 -21.39 41.29
CA ALA A 104 10.94 -21.78 41.97
C ALA A 104 12.19 -21.12 41.39
N SER A 105 12.12 -20.58 40.17
CA SER A 105 13.29 -20.03 39.46
C SER A 105 12.89 -19.05 38.36
N HIS A 106 13.86 -18.24 37.91
CA HIS A 106 13.65 -17.31 36.80
C HIS A 106 13.48 -18.03 35.46
N GLU A 107 14.00 -19.25 35.27
CA GLU A 107 13.77 -20.04 34.06
C GLU A 107 12.31 -20.48 33.92
N GLU A 108 11.63 -20.76 35.05
CA GLU A 108 10.19 -21.05 35.03
C GLU A 108 9.39 -19.79 34.66
N LEU A 109 9.80 -18.60 35.13
CA LEU A 109 9.21 -17.32 34.73
C LEU A 109 9.42 -17.08 33.23
N GLU A 110 10.66 -17.27 32.75
CA GLU A 110 11.02 -17.14 31.34
C GLU A 110 10.14 -18.02 30.45
N LYS A 111 9.89 -19.27 30.87
CA LYS A 111 9.02 -20.19 30.13
C LYS A 111 7.59 -19.67 29.96
N LEU A 112 7.02 -19.05 30.99
CA LEU A 112 5.67 -18.45 30.91
C LEU A 112 5.67 -17.21 30.02
N MET A 113 6.70 -16.36 30.11
CA MET A 113 6.86 -15.18 29.23
C MET A 113 7.00 -15.59 27.76
N ASN A 114 7.81 -16.62 27.51
CA ASN A 114 8.07 -17.13 26.16
C ASN A 114 6.79 -17.64 25.50
N ALA A 115 5.87 -18.27 26.25
CA ALA A 115 4.59 -18.71 25.70
C ALA A 115 3.77 -17.56 25.09
N GLU A 116 3.80 -16.38 25.69
CA GLU A 116 3.17 -15.17 25.13
C GLU A 116 3.92 -14.67 23.89
N LEU A 117 5.24 -14.52 23.99
CA LEU A 117 6.07 -13.95 22.93
C LEU A 117 6.02 -14.80 21.65
N ILE A 118 6.29 -16.11 21.74
CA ILE A 118 6.44 -16.93 20.54
C ILE A 118 5.16 -16.99 19.69
N THR A 119 3.99 -16.81 20.30
CA THR A 119 2.69 -16.82 19.60
C THR A 119 2.41 -15.54 18.79
N GLN A 120 3.15 -14.46 19.05
CA GLN A 120 2.93 -13.14 18.43
C GLN A 120 3.95 -12.79 17.35
N TYR A 121 5.07 -13.50 17.28
CA TYR A 121 6.18 -13.16 16.40
C TYR A 121 6.39 -14.18 15.26
N PRO A 122 6.94 -13.73 14.13
CA PRO A 122 7.42 -14.58 13.05
C PRO A 122 8.50 -15.55 13.49
N LYS A 123 8.54 -16.69 12.82
CA LYS A 123 9.63 -17.65 12.91
C LYS A 123 10.78 -17.24 11.99
N ILE A 124 11.99 -17.16 12.52
CA ILE A 124 13.20 -16.72 11.81
C ILE A 124 14.30 -17.79 11.71
N GLY A 125 14.35 -18.77 12.63
CA GLY A 125 15.25 -19.94 12.54
C GLY A 125 16.73 -19.72 12.91
N ASN A 126 17.07 -18.67 13.68
CA ASN A 126 18.46 -18.24 13.92
C ASN A 126 19.05 -18.52 15.32
N GLY A 127 18.44 -19.39 16.12
CA GLY A 127 19.06 -19.99 17.32
C GLY A 127 18.78 -19.32 18.68
N GLY A 128 18.09 -18.17 18.72
CA GLY A 128 17.50 -17.59 19.94
C GLY A 128 16.03 -17.97 20.15
N LEU A 129 15.32 -17.22 21.00
CA LEU A 129 13.87 -17.36 21.15
C LEU A 129 13.19 -17.06 19.81
N ASP A 130 12.40 -18.00 19.31
CA ASP A 130 11.86 -17.96 17.96
C ASP A 130 10.33 -18.00 17.97
N GLY A 131 9.72 -17.23 17.06
CA GLY A 131 8.28 -17.21 16.92
C GLY A 131 7.74 -18.48 16.24
N ILE A 132 6.41 -18.64 16.24
CA ILE A 132 5.73 -19.79 15.61
C ILE A 132 5.02 -19.46 14.30
N VAL A 133 4.99 -18.18 13.91
CA VAL A 133 4.26 -17.71 12.73
C VAL A 133 5.16 -17.84 11.49
N GLU A 134 4.82 -18.78 10.61
CA GLU A 134 5.53 -19.03 9.35
C GLU A 134 4.79 -18.39 8.17
N PHE A 135 5.56 -17.82 7.24
CA PHE A 135 5.03 -17.29 5.98
C PHE A 135 5.45 -18.20 4.83
N GLN A 136 4.51 -18.47 3.92
CA GLN A 136 4.82 -19.18 2.69
C GLN A 136 4.21 -18.47 1.50
N ARG A 137 4.96 -18.34 0.42
CA ARG A 137 4.51 -17.78 -0.84
C ARG A 137 4.08 -18.88 -1.80
N ILE A 138 2.95 -18.68 -2.46
CA ILE A 138 2.36 -19.57 -3.44
C ILE A 138 2.36 -18.81 -4.77
N LYS A 139 3.18 -19.29 -5.71
CA LYS A 139 3.31 -18.69 -7.03
C LYS A 139 2.11 -19.03 -7.90
N GLY A 140 1.93 -18.32 -9.02
CA GLY A 140 0.85 -18.57 -9.97
C GLY A 140 0.77 -20.01 -10.50
N ASP A 141 1.90 -20.72 -10.56
CA ASP A 141 2.00 -22.13 -10.97
C ASP A 141 1.65 -23.16 -9.86
N GLY A 142 1.33 -22.69 -8.65
CA GLY A 142 0.98 -23.51 -7.49
C GLY A 142 2.19 -23.97 -6.65
N THR A 143 3.42 -23.59 -7.02
CA THR A 143 4.61 -23.91 -6.23
C THR A 143 4.60 -23.15 -4.92
N LYS A 144 4.81 -23.87 -3.80
CA LYS A 144 4.92 -23.29 -2.45
C LYS A 144 6.37 -23.08 -2.06
N LYS A 145 6.67 -21.94 -1.45
CA LYS A 145 7.98 -21.58 -0.92
C LYS A 145 7.82 -20.98 0.48
N LYS A 146 8.40 -21.61 1.50
CA LYS A 146 8.52 -20.97 2.82
C LYS A 146 9.47 -19.77 2.71
N LEU A 147 9.03 -18.62 3.20
CA LEU A 147 9.82 -17.41 3.21
C LEU A 147 10.79 -17.42 4.39
N THR A 148 11.99 -16.89 4.17
CA THR A 148 13.01 -16.75 5.21
C THR A 148 13.11 -15.29 5.64
N TYR A 149 13.29 -15.05 6.93
CA TYR A 149 13.50 -13.70 7.44
C TYR A 149 14.88 -13.17 7.04
N ILE A 150 14.93 -11.91 6.62
CA ILE A 150 16.15 -11.10 6.51
C ILE A 150 15.87 -9.73 7.10
N ASP A 151 16.92 -9.04 7.55
CA ASP A 151 16.79 -7.67 8.02
C ASP A 151 16.37 -6.73 6.87
N LYS A 152 15.77 -5.59 7.23
CA LYS A 152 15.22 -4.61 6.29
C LYS A 152 16.27 -4.13 5.30
N ASN A 153 17.51 -3.88 5.74
CA ASN A 153 18.57 -3.40 4.85
C ASN A 153 18.95 -4.47 3.81
N THR A 154 19.11 -5.73 4.23
CA THR A 154 19.35 -6.83 3.30
C THR A 154 18.18 -7.03 2.33
N PHE A 155 16.95 -6.86 2.80
CA PHE A 155 15.75 -6.91 1.96
C PHE A 155 15.74 -5.81 0.89
N GLU A 156 16.06 -4.57 1.25
CA GLU A 156 16.17 -3.45 0.31
C GLU A 156 17.30 -3.67 -0.71
N ILE A 157 18.46 -4.17 -0.29
CA ILE A 157 19.55 -4.54 -1.23
C ILE A 157 19.07 -5.60 -2.24
N TYR A 158 18.32 -6.60 -1.79
CA TYR A 158 17.79 -7.63 -2.71
C TYR A 158 16.72 -7.07 -3.64
N LYS A 159 15.93 -6.09 -3.19
CA LYS A 159 14.97 -5.33 -3.99
C LYS A 159 15.67 -4.52 -5.09
N ASP A 160 16.76 -3.84 -4.77
CA ASP A 160 17.49 -3.02 -5.75
C ASP A 160 18.20 -3.88 -6.79
N ASN A 161 18.83 -4.98 -6.37
CA ASN A 161 19.43 -5.96 -7.28
C ASN A 161 18.41 -6.53 -8.27
N TYR A 162 17.16 -6.71 -7.84
CA TYR A 162 16.05 -7.13 -8.72
C TYR A 162 15.88 -6.13 -9.87
N THR A 163 15.77 -4.84 -9.55
CA THR A 163 15.52 -3.76 -10.52
C THR A 163 16.65 -3.65 -11.54
N SER A 164 17.90 -3.87 -11.13
CA SER A 164 19.07 -3.75 -12.02
C SER A 164 19.41 -5.01 -12.82
N SER A 165 19.09 -6.21 -12.31
CA SER A 165 19.59 -7.48 -12.89
C SER A 165 18.54 -8.57 -13.12
N GLY A 166 17.30 -8.38 -12.64
CA GLY A 166 16.25 -9.39 -12.66
C GLY A 166 16.43 -10.51 -11.64
N ASP A 167 17.22 -10.31 -10.58
CA ASP A 167 17.45 -11.31 -9.51
C ASP A 167 16.21 -11.49 -8.63
N THR A 168 15.44 -12.57 -8.86
CA THR A 168 14.19 -12.89 -8.14
C THR A 168 14.33 -13.34 -6.68
N LYS A 169 15.55 -13.37 -6.12
CA LYS A 169 15.80 -13.85 -4.75
C LYS A 169 14.94 -13.18 -3.69
N VAL A 170 14.71 -11.86 -3.79
CA VAL A 170 13.91 -11.11 -2.81
C VAL A 170 12.51 -11.69 -2.57
N LEU A 171 11.95 -12.40 -3.56
CA LEU A 171 10.63 -13.03 -3.46
C LEU A 171 10.60 -14.26 -2.53
N ASP A 172 11.77 -14.80 -2.17
CA ASP A 172 11.94 -15.94 -1.26
C ASP A 172 12.12 -15.50 0.21
N TYR A 173 12.08 -14.19 0.48
CA TYR A 173 12.30 -13.62 1.80
C TYR A 173 11.16 -12.71 2.25
N PHE A 174 11.11 -12.45 3.56
CA PHE A 174 10.32 -11.39 4.15
C PHE A 174 11.19 -10.57 5.11
N SER A 175 10.80 -9.33 5.35
CA SER A 175 11.34 -8.47 6.41
C SER A 175 10.21 -8.01 7.32
N LEU A 176 10.53 -7.21 8.32
CA LEU A 176 9.57 -6.41 9.05
C LEU A 176 9.66 -4.94 8.62
N ASP A 177 8.54 -4.25 8.66
CA ASP A 177 8.50 -2.78 8.64
C ASP A 177 8.66 -2.19 10.05
N ASP A 178 8.57 -0.87 10.15
CA ASP A 178 8.87 -0.13 11.40
C ASP A 178 7.80 -0.38 12.49
N ASP A 179 6.59 -0.79 12.08
CA ASP A 179 5.52 -1.20 12.98
C ASP A 179 5.62 -2.69 13.37
N GLY A 180 6.61 -3.41 12.84
CA GLY A 180 6.80 -4.84 13.02
C GLY A 180 5.79 -5.71 12.27
N ASN A 181 5.14 -5.16 11.24
CA ASN A 181 4.33 -5.93 10.30
C ASN A 181 5.21 -6.55 9.23
N VAL A 182 4.69 -7.56 8.52
CA VAL A 182 5.51 -8.35 7.58
C VAL A 182 5.57 -7.65 6.24
N LEU A 183 6.79 -7.40 5.76
CA LEU A 183 7.09 -6.79 4.47
C LEU A 183 7.48 -7.86 3.46
N VAL A 184 6.80 -7.89 2.31
CA VAL A 184 7.12 -8.80 1.19
C VAL A 184 7.16 -8.06 -0.14
N ALA A 185 7.91 -8.59 -1.09
CA ALA A 185 8.09 -7.97 -2.40
C ALA A 185 7.06 -8.46 -3.43
N ILE A 186 6.62 -7.55 -4.30
CA ILE A 186 5.66 -7.77 -5.38
C ILE A 186 6.35 -7.51 -6.72
N LEU A 187 6.22 -8.45 -7.63
CA LEU A 187 6.82 -8.39 -8.94
C LEU A 187 5.84 -7.92 -10.03
N ASN A 188 6.22 -6.85 -10.73
CA ASN A 188 5.67 -6.45 -12.02
C ASN A 188 6.74 -6.57 -13.12
N LYS A 189 6.31 -6.98 -14.32
CA LYS A 189 7.21 -7.21 -15.46
C LYS A 189 6.57 -6.67 -16.73
N THR A 190 7.34 -5.90 -17.51
CA THR A 190 6.96 -5.52 -18.88
C THR A 190 7.97 -6.10 -19.85
N THR A 191 7.51 -6.82 -20.85
CA THR A 191 8.32 -7.30 -21.97
C THR A 191 7.79 -6.68 -23.25
N GLU A 192 8.64 -6.01 -24.00
CA GLU A 192 8.31 -5.49 -25.32
C GLU A 192 9.18 -6.16 -26.37
N THR A 193 8.58 -6.64 -27.45
CA THR A 193 9.28 -7.24 -28.58
C THR A 193 8.78 -6.62 -29.87
N LEU A 194 9.70 -6.28 -30.77
CA LEU A 194 9.38 -5.77 -32.08
C LEU A 194 10.04 -6.62 -33.16
N GLU A 195 9.25 -7.06 -34.14
CA GLU A 195 9.73 -7.79 -35.31
C GLU A 195 9.35 -7.03 -36.60
N THR A 196 10.25 -6.99 -37.58
CA THR A 196 10.01 -6.30 -38.87
C THR A 196 10.70 -7.01 -40.03
N ASN A 197 10.15 -6.85 -41.23
CA ASN A 197 10.81 -7.21 -42.49
C ASN A 197 11.47 -6.02 -43.23
N ASP A 198 11.44 -4.81 -42.64
CA ASP A 198 12.10 -3.60 -43.15
C ASP A 198 13.46 -3.41 -42.47
N ASP A 199 14.53 -3.45 -43.26
CA ASP A 199 15.92 -3.30 -42.82
C ASP A 199 16.33 -1.83 -42.58
N GLU A 200 15.56 -0.88 -43.12
CA GLU A 200 15.78 0.57 -42.97
C GLU A 200 14.85 1.19 -41.90
N ILE A 201 14.21 0.37 -41.07
CA ILE A 201 13.25 0.84 -40.06
C ILE A 201 13.87 1.81 -39.05
N ASN A 202 13.13 2.85 -38.69
CA ASN A 202 13.37 3.59 -37.46
C ASN A 202 12.47 3.06 -36.33
N VAL A 203 13.05 2.30 -35.40
CA VAL A 203 12.31 1.63 -34.31
C VAL A 203 11.57 2.63 -33.41
N SER A 204 12.11 3.84 -33.23
CA SER A 204 11.50 4.87 -32.37
C SER A 204 10.14 5.37 -32.87
N ASP A 205 9.83 5.17 -34.15
CA ASP A 205 8.54 5.58 -34.72
C ASP A 205 7.39 4.68 -34.26
N TYR A 206 7.70 3.48 -33.75
CA TYR A 206 6.74 2.45 -33.37
C TYR A 206 6.72 2.17 -31.87
N THR A 207 7.71 2.65 -31.13
CA THR A 207 7.78 2.56 -29.69
C THR A 207 8.62 3.68 -29.07
N ALA A 208 8.23 4.15 -27.89
CA ALA A 208 9.02 5.06 -27.07
C ALA A 208 10.07 4.31 -26.22
N THR A 209 10.00 2.98 -26.17
CA THR A 209 10.93 2.15 -25.42
C THR A 209 12.22 1.98 -26.21
N ASN A 210 13.37 2.18 -25.55
CA ASN A 210 14.66 1.83 -26.13
C ASN A 210 14.79 0.30 -26.17
N LEU A 211 14.59 -0.30 -27.35
CA LEU A 211 14.69 -1.74 -27.56
C LEU A 211 16.13 -2.14 -27.93
N GLU A 212 16.61 -3.23 -27.36
CA GLU A 212 17.88 -3.84 -27.73
C GLU A 212 17.70 -4.72 -28.97
N LYS A 213 18.60 -4.60 -29.94
CA LYS A 213 18.61 -5.45 -31.13
C LYS A 213 19.13 -6.84 -30.74
N ILE A 214 18.27 -7.86 -30.90
CA ILE A 214 18.67 -9.26 -30.67
C ILE A 214 19.31 -9.81 -31.94
N GLU A 215 18.64 -9.62 -33.07
CA GLU A 215 19.07 -10.04 -34.41
C GLU A 215 18.48 -9.08 -35.46
N ASP A 216 18.86 -9.24 -36.72
CA ASP A 216 18.34 -8.39 -37.80
C ASP A 216 16.81 -8.47 -37.87
N GLY A 217 16.15 -7.31 -37.78
CA GLY A 217 14.70 -7.20 -37.78
C GLY A 217 14.01 -7.61 -36.47
N LYS A 218 14.74 -7.95 -35.38
CA LYS A 218 14.14 -8.31 -34.09
C LYS A 218 14.75 -7.59 -32.91
N TYR A 219 13.88 -7.04 -32.08
CA TYR A 219 14.24 -6.17 -30.97
C TYR A 219 13.47 -6.57 -29.71
N ARG A 220 14.06 -6.33 -28.54
CA ARG A 220 13.42 -6.64 -27.26
C ARG A 220 13.85 -5.68 -26.16
N SER A 221 12.95 -5.42 -25.23
CA SER A 221 13.25 -4.86 -23.93
C SER A 221 12.51 -5.63 -22.83
N ILE A 222 13.12 -5.72 -21.65
CA ILE A 222 12.50 -6.28 -20.45
C ILE A 222 12.69 -5.26 -19.33
N LYS A 223 11.58 -4.75 -18.80
CA LYS A 223 11.56 -3.90 -17.61
C LYS A 223 11.01 -4.68 -16.44
N TYR A 224 11.73 -4.60 -15.33
CA TYR A 224 11.37 -5.19 -14.06
C TYR A 224 11.03 -4.08 -13.08
N GLU A 225 9.90 -4.20 -12.40
CA GLU A 225 9.47 -3.27 -11.37
C GLU A 225 9.10 -4.08 -10.14
N ILE A 226 9.66 -3.68 -9.01
CA ILE A 226 9.39 -4.33 -7.74
C ILE A 226 8.84 -3.31 -6.76
N SER A 227 7.73 -3.66 -6.14
CA SER A 227 7.15 -2.90 -5.04
C SER A 227 7.12 -3.78 -3.78
N THR A 228 6.73 -3.19 -2.67
CA THR A 228 6.56 -3.90 -1.40
C THR A 228 5.10 -3.86 -0.97
N SER A 229 4.72 -4.82 -0.14
CA SER A 229 3.44 -4.82 0.56
C SER A 229 3.66 -5.22 1.99
N THR A 230 3.03 -4.45 2.88
CA THR A 230 2.89 -4.76 4.29
C THR A 230 1.74 -5.74 4.49
N ILE A 231 1.91 -6.66 5.42
CA ILE A 231 0.92 -7.64 5.86
C ILE A 231 0.76 -7.46 7.38
N ASP A 232 -0.39 -6.94 7.80
CA ASP A 232 -0.81 -6.98 9.19
C ASP A 232 -1.22 -8.43 9.54
N TYR A 233 -0.23 -9.21 9.95
CA TYR A 233 -0.46 -10.56 10.44
C TYR A 233 -0.89 -10.57 11.92
N LYS A 234 -0.66 -9.48 12.66
CA LYS A 234 -0.89 -9.40 14.11
C LYS A 234 -2.37 -9.51 14.45
N SER A 235 -3.23 -8.84 13.68
CA SER A 235 -4.69 -8.96 13.81
C SER A 235 -5.21 -10.40 13.63
N VAL A 236 -4.50 -11.23 12.87
CA VAL A 236 -4.85 -12.64 12.67
C VAL A 236 -4.37 -13.50 13.83
N VAL A 237 -3.15 -13.26 14.32
CA VAL A 237 -2.52 -14.12 15.34
C VAL A 237 -2.93 -13.79 16.77
N GLN A 238 -3.41 -12.57 17.05
CA GLN A 238 -3.74 -12.11 18.41
C GLN A 238 -4.73 -13.02 19.15
N LYS A 239 -5.71 -13.60 18.45
CA LYS A 239 -6.70 -14.53 19.03
C LYS A 239 -6.12 -15.88 19.42
N TYR A 240 -4.96 -16.24 18.87
CA TYR A 240 -4.23 -17.46 19.17
C TYR A 240 -3.15 -17.27 20.24
N THR A 241 -2.89 -16.02 20.62
CA THR A 241 -1.90 -15.65 21.64
C THR A 241 -2.24 -16.30 22.97
N MET A 242 -1.21 -16.78 23.69
CA MET A 242 -1.35 -17.19 25.09
C MET A 242 -0.91 -16.01 25.98
N PRO A 243 -1.82 -15.26 26.62
CA PRO A 243 -1.40 -14.17 27.51
C PRO A 243 -0.64 -14.72 28.71
N PHE A 244 0.50 -14.12 29.07
CA PHE A 244 1.21 -14.43 30.32
C PHE A 244 0.26 -14.32 31.51
N GLN A 245 -0.60 -13.30 31.48
CA GLN A 245 -1.58 -13.05 32.53
C GLN A 245 -2.53 -14.23 32.74
N TYR A 246 -2.91 -14.94 31.68
CA TYR A 246 -3.75 -16.13 31.79
C TYR A 246 -3.04 -17.26 32.54
N LEU A 247 -1.79 -17.54 32.17
CA LEU A 247 -0.93 -18.52 32.84
C LEU A 247 -0.68 -18.14 34.29
N TRP A 248 -0.42 -16.86 34.57
CA TRP A 248 -0.19 -16.34 35.91
C TRP A 248 -1.44 -16.46 36.80
N SER A 249 -2.62 -16.09 36.29
CA SER A 249 -3.89 -16.25 37.02
C SER A 249 -4.17 -17.71 37.35
N LEU A 250 -3.96 -18.62 36.41
CA LEU A 250 -4.09 -20.06 36.66
C LEU A 250 -3.08 -20.54 37.72
N LEU A 251 -1.84 -20.06 37.68
CA LEU A 251 -0.81 -20.44 38.65
C LEU A 251 -1.14 -19.96 40.07
N VAL A 252 -1.55 -18.70 40.22
CA VAL A 252 -1.95 -18.12 41.51
C VAL A 252 -3.17 -18.85 42.08
N MET A 253 -4.12 -19.19 41.20
CA MET A 253 -5.35 -19.88 41.61
C MET A 253 -5.13 -21.34 42.00
N THR A 254 -4.34 -22.08 41.23
CA THR A 254 -4.13 -23.52 41.41
C THR A 254 -2.99 -23.85 42.37
N GLN A 255 -1.98 -22.98 42.47
CA GLN A 255 -0.68 -23.27 43.10
C GLN A 255 0.01 -24.52 42.52
N ASP A 256 -0.38 -24.93 41.31
CA ASP A 256 0.21 -26.08 40.62
C ASP A 256 1.05 -25.60 39.43
N LYS A 257 2.35 -25.48 39.67
CA LYS A 257 3.31 -25.05 38.66
C LYS A 257 3.48 -26.09 37.53
N GLU A 258 3.37 -27.38 37.82
CA GLU A 258 3.57 -28.42 36.81
C GLU A 258 2.45 -28.37 35.77
N PHE A 259 1.20 -28.15 36.22
CA PHE A 259 0.06 -27.91 35.34
C PHE A 259 0.28 -26.69 34.42
N VAL A 260 0.66 -25.55 34.98
CA VAL A 260 0.81 -24.30 34.20
C VAL A 260 2.03 -24.33 33.28
N LEU A 261 3.16 -24.88 33.73
CA LEU A 261 4.35 -25.06 32.88
C LEU A 261 4.10 -26.08 31.76
N GLY A 262 3.28 -27.11 32.01
CA GLY A 262 2.81 -28.03 30.98
C GLY A 262 1.91 -27.35 29.94
N LEU A 263 1.08 -26.39 30.36
CA LEU A 263 0.30 -25.57 29.43
C LEU A 263 1.20 -24.66 28.59
N ALA A 264 2.25 -24.08 29.16
CA ALA A 264 3.27 -23.34 28.40
C ALA A 264 4.01 -24.23 27.38
N ASP A 265 4.32 -25.49 27.73
CA ASP A 265 4.89 -26.47 26.78
C ASP A 265 3.94 -26.80 25.64
N LEU A 266 2.63 -26.86 25.92
CA LEU A 266 1.61 -27.07 24.89
C LEU A 266 1.59 -25.91 23.88
N VAL A 267 1.72 -24.68 24.37
CA VAL A 267 1.85 -23.48 23.52
C VAL A 267 3.11 -23.55 22.66
N GLY A 268 4.25 -23.96 23.24
CA GLY A 268 5.51 -24.13 22.51
C GLY A 268 5.46 -25.15 21.36
N LYS A 269 4.47 -26.04 21.32
CA LYS A 269 4.25 -27.00 20.23
C LYS A 269 3.33 -26.46 19.11
N SER A 270 2.91 -25.20 19.21
CA SER A 270 1.99 -24.58 18.26
C SER A 270 2.67 -24.22 16.93
N GLU A 271 1.90 -24.19 15.84
CA GLU A 271 2.35 -23.83 14.49
C GLU A 271 1.27 -23.00 13.79
N ILE A 272 1.66 -21.83 13.28
CA ILE A 272 0.77 -20.97 12.48
C ILE A 272 1.43 -20.77 11.12
N THR A 273 0.67 -20.95 10.03
CA THR A 273 1.16 -20.73 8.67
C THR A 273 0.23 -19.79 7.90
N ILE A 274 0.79 -18.69 7.42
CA ILE A 274 0.12 -17.71 6.58
C ILE A 274 0.63 -17.87 5.14
N GLY A 275 -0.30 -18.17 4.23
CA GLY A 275 -0.05 -18.25 2.80
C GLY A 275 -0.16 -16.88 2.13
N ILE A 276 0.78 -16.57 1.23
CA ILE A 276 0.85 -15.34 0.43
C ILE A 276 0.72 -15.75 -1.03
N TYR A 277 -0.36 -15.36 -1.67
CA TYR A 277 -0.74 -15.77 -3.02
C TYR A 277 -0.50 -14.63 -4.01
N ASP A 278 0.21 -14.91 -5.09
CA ASP A 278 0.42 -13.98 -6.19
C ASP A 278 -0.78 -14.02 -7.16
N ASN A 279 -1.62 -12.99 -7.12
CA ASN A 279 -2.66 -12.75 -8.12
C ASN A 279 -2.07 -11.91 -9.25
N THR A 280 -1.79 -12.53 -10.39
CA THR A 280 -1.14 -11.88 -11.53
C THR A 280 -2.13 -11.63 -12.65
N THR A 281 -2.16 -10.41 -13.17
CA THR A 281 -2.86 -10.06 -14.41
C THR A 281 -1.83 -9.87 -15.51
N THR A 282 -2.02 -10.56 -16.64
CA THR A 282 -1.19 -10.41 -17.83
C THR A 282 -2.01 -9.75 -18.94
N ASN A 283 -1.56 -8.60 -19.39
CA ASN A 283 -2.12 -7.87 -20.53
C ASN A 283 -1.11 -7.88 -21.68
N VAL A 284 -1.52 -8.36 -22.84
CA VAL A 284 -0.71 -8.42 -24.06
C VAL A 284 -1.33 -7.50 -25.09
N ASN A 285 -0.61 -6.46 -25.50
CA ASN A 285 -0.99 -5.57 -26.58
C ASN A 285 -0.15 -5.88 -27.82
N GLU A 286 -0.79 -6.27 -28.90
CA GLU A 286 -0.16 -6.56 -30.20
C GLU A 286 -0.55 -5.46 -31.18
N ASN A 287 0.43 -4.65 -31.60
CA ASN A 287 0.28 -3.61 -32.60
C ASN A 287 0.95 -4.11 -33.90
N THR A 288 0.19 -4.22 -34.97
CA THR A 288 0.71 -4.51 -36.31
C THR A 288 0.62 -3.26 -37.17
N TYR A 289 1.72 -2.87 -37.79
CA TYR A 289 1.79 -1.77 -38.74
C TYR A 289 2.11 -2.32 -40.12
N THR A 290 1.43 -1.85 -41.15
CA THR A 290 1.74 -2.19 -42.55
C THR A 290 1.88 -0.92 -43.38
N TYR A 291 2.81 -0.88 -44.32
CA TYR A 291 3.01 0.25 -45.22
C TYR A 291 3.74 -0.16 -46.50
N LYS A 292 3.80 0.76 -47.46
CA LYS A 292 4.64 0.68 -48.66
C LYS A 292 5.57 1.88 -48.72
N LYS A 293 6.71 1.71 -49.38
CA LYS A 293 7.66 2.81 -49.66
C LYS A 293 7.35 3.41 -51.02
N GLU A 294 7.26 4.74 -51.10
CA GLU A 294 7.26 5.48 -52.36
C GLU A 294 8.54 6.32 -52.46
N MET A 295 9.22 6.14 -53.59
CA MET A 295 10.51 6.74 -53.88
C MET A 295 10.33 7.89 -54.87
N LYS A 296 10.96 9.02 -54.59
CA LYS A 296 11.00 10.17 -55.48
C LYS A 296 12.43 10.48 -55.88
N THR A 297 12.67 10.65 -57.18
CA THR A 297 13.98 10.97 -57.73
C THR A 297 13.93 12.31 -58.44
N THR A 298 14.67 13.30 -57.92
CA THR A 298 14.97 14.51 -58.68
C THR A 298 16.23 14.26 -59.50
N THR A 299 16.25 14.77 -60.74
CA THR A 299 17.38 14.55 -61.66
C THR A 299 17.85 15.88 -62.22
N TYR A 300 19.16 16.09 -62.23
CA TYR A 300 19.83 17.15 -62.97
C TYR A 300 20.72 16.53 -64.02
N ALA A 301 20.70 17.05 -65.25
CA ALA A 301 21.57 16.56 -66.31
C ALA A 301 22.19 17.71 -67.10
N GLU A 302 23.46 17.52 -67.48
CA GLU A 302 24.23 18.39 -68.35
C GLU A 302 24.59 17.69 -69.65
N LEU A 303 24.51 18.44 -70.75
CA LEU A 303 24.90 17.99 -72.07
C LEU A 303 26.18 18.70 -72.53
N ASN A 304 27.14 17.92 -73.04
CA ASN A 304 28.27 18.41 -73.80
C ASN A 304 27.97 18.34 -75.30
N ILE A 305 28.18 19.45 -75.98
CA ILE A 305 27.92 19.59 -77.41
C ILE A 305 29.25 19.87 -78.12
N ALA A 306 29.66 18.95 -79.00
CA ALA A 306 30.92 19.06 -79.73
C ALA A 306 30.90 20.19 -80.78
N ASP A 307 29.77 20.38 -81.48
CA ASP A 307 29.56 21.47 -82.44
C ASP A 307 28.07 21.84 -82.54
N ASP A 308 27.70 23.09 -82.24
CA ASP A 308 26.32 23.58 -82.33
C ASP A 308 25.98 24.18 -83.70
N TYR A 309 26.95 24.25 -84.62
CA TYR A 309 26.82 24.84 -85.95
C TYR A 309 26.23 26.27 -85.95
N GLY A 310 26.39 27.02 -84.86
CA GLY A 310 25.83 28.37 -84.69
C GLY A 310 24.34 28.41 -84.32
N VAL A 311 23.68 27.27 -84.11
CA VAL A 311 22.28 27.19 -83.64
C VAL A 311 22.18 27.74 -82.21
N LYS A 312 21.11 28.50 -81.92
CA LYS A 312 20.83 29.07 -80.59
C LYS A 312 19.40 28.71 -80.15
N GLY A 313 19.14 28.78 -78.83
CA GLY A 313 17.80 28.55 -78.27
C GLY A 313 17.50 27.12 -77.79
N TYR A 314 18.52 26.29 -77.58
CA TYR A 314 18.40 25.00 -76.92
C TYR A 314 19.02 25.06 -75.51
N ASN A 315 18.56 24.20 -74.60
CA ASN A 315 19.10 24.11 -73.23
C ASN A 315 20.26 23.11 -73.17
N LYS A 316 21.28 23.42 -72.37
CA LYS A 316 22.40 22.50 -72.07
C LYS A 316 22.24 21.76 -70.76
N GLU A 317 21.31 22.21 -69.94
CA GLU A 317 21.03 21.72 -68.59
C GLU A 317 19.52 21.51 -68.45
N ARG A 318 19.11 20.51 -67.69
CA ARG A 318 17.69 20.26 -67.37
C ARG A 318 17.54 19.70 -65.96
N TYR A 319 16.49 20.13 -65.29
CA TYR A 319 16.06 19.62 -63.99
C TYR A 319 14.72 18.89 -64.14
N TRP A 320 14.61 17.73 -63.51
CA TRP A 320 13.38 17.04 -63.21
C TRP A 320 13.15 17.17 -61.70
N ALA A 321 12.24 18.06 -61.32
CA ALA A 321 12.07 18.48 -59.92
C ALA A 321 10.58 18.69 -59.58
N ASP A 322 10.26 18.85 -58.30
CA ASP A 322 8.89 19.08 -57.84
C ASP A 322 8.42 20.52 -58.08
N ASN A 323 7.11 20.73 -58.04
CA ASN A 323 6.45 22.01 -58.29
C ASN A 323 6.95 23.17 -57.40
N ASP A 324 7.40 22.83 -56.19
CA ASP A 324 7.93 23.70 -55.16
C ASP A 324 9.45 23.92 -55.25
N SER A 325 10.14 23.21 -56.14
CA SER A 325 11.55 23.44 -56.42
C SER A 325 11.77 24.75 -57.19
N PRO A 326 12.77 25.58 -56.82
CA PRO A 326 13.12 26.77 -57.58
C PRO A 326 13.62 26.47 -59.00
N ASN A 327 14.00 25.22 -59.27
CA ASN A 327 14.50 24.76 -60.56
C ASN A 327 13.42 24.08 -61.42
N TYR A 328 12.17 24.00 -60.96
CA TYR A 328 11.09 23.40 -61.73
C TYR A 328 10.61 24.34 -62.84
N ASP A 329 10.58 23.83 -64.06
CA ASP A 329 10.26 24.61 -65.26
C ASP A 329 8.78 24.54 -65.67
N GLY A 330 7.92 23.92 -64.84
CA GLY A 330 6.50 23.75 -65.13
C GLY A 330 6.18 22.50 -65.96
N ILE A 331 7.19 21.79 -66.47
CA ILE A 331 7.01 20.69 -67.43
C ILE A 331 7.68 19.40 -66.91
N HIS A 332 8.94 19.47 -66.49
CA HIS A 332 9.75 18.30 -66.17
C HIS A 332 9.69 17.99 -64.67
N LYS A 333 8.77 17.08 -64.33
CA LYS A 333 8.53 16.65 -62.94
C LYS A 333 9.54 15.60 -62.48
N ALA A 334 9.75 15.54 -61.16
CA ALA A 334 10.46 14.45 -60.52
C ALA A 334 9.78 13.10 -60.82
N GLU A 335 10.57 12.02 -60.85
CA GLU A 335 10.07 10.66 -61.07
C GLU A 335 9.66 10.06 -59.72
N THR A 336 8.44 9.54 -59.62
CA THR A 336 7.94 8.82 -58.44
C THR A 336 7.72 7.34 -58.76
N ASN A 337 8.08 6.46 -57.84
CA ASN A 337 7.92 5.02 -57.96
C ASN A 337 7.51 4.42 -56.61
N LYS A 338 6.32 3.83 -56.56
CA LYS A 338 5.81 3.13 -55.38
C LYS A 338 6.20 1.66 -55.46
N GLU A 339 6.80 1.15 -54.40
CA GLU A 339 7.18 -0.27 -54.33
C GLU A 339 5.95 -1.17 -54.18
N ASP A 340 6.00 -2.36 -54.78
CA ASP A 340 4.96 -3.39 -54.63
C ASP A 340 5.07 -4.15 -53.29
N THR A 341 6.25 -4.13 -52.66
CA THR A 341 6.53 -4.81 -51.39
C THR A 341 5.74 -4.15 -50.26
N GLU A 342 5.00 -4.97 -49.51
CA GLU A 342 4.36 -4.54 -48.26
C GLU A 342 5.31 -4.83 -47.08
N TYR A 343 5.61 -3.78 -46.33
CA TYR A 343 6.41 -3.86 -45.12
C TYR A 343 5.50 -4.02 -43.91
N LYS A 344 5.94 -4.79 -42.92
CA LYS A 344 5.19 -5.14 -41.72
C LYS A 344 6.06 -4.99 -40.49
N VAL A 345 5.52 -4.32 -39.47
CA VAL A 345 6.12 -4.17 -38.13
C VAL A 345 5.16 -4.71 -37.10
N GLU A 346 5.60 -5.66 -36.29
CA GLU A 346 4.84 -6.28 -35.21
C GLU A 346 5.45 -5.89 -33.87
N ASN A 347 4.79 -4.99 -33.13
CA ASN A 347 5.18 -4.61 -31.78
C ASN A 347 4.25 -5.28 -30.76
N LYS A 348 4.80 -6.11 -29.89
CA LYS A 348 4.10 -6.82 -28.82
C LYS A 348 4.58 -6.36 -27.46
N ILE A 349 3.65 -5.83 -26.64
CA ILE A 349 3.89 -5.37 -25.28
C ILE A 349 3.12 -6.28 -24.31
N GLU A 350 3.83 -7.09 -23.54
CA GLU A 350 3.29 -7.93 -22.46
C GLU A 350 3.57 -7.29 -21.10
N ARG A 351 2.51 -6.95 -20.35
CA ARG A 351 2.56 -6.42 -18.99
C ARG A 351 1.98 -7.43 -18.01
N GLN A 352 2.79 -7.86 -17.05
CA GLN A 352 2.41 -8.69 -15.93
C GLN A 352 2.38 -7.84 -14.67
N THR A 353 1.22 -7.67 -14.06
CA THR A 353 1.05 -6.96 -12.80
C THR A 353 0.57 -7.91 -11.71
N SER A 354 1.18 -7.87 -10.54
CA SER A 354 0.84 -8.76 -9.43
C SER A 354 0.26 -7.97 -8.26
N LYS A 355 -0.71 -8.56 -7.57
CA LYS A 355 -1.19 -8.16 -6.24
C LYS A 355 -1.07 -9.38 -5.33
N ILE A 356 -0.80 -9.17 -4.05
CA ILE A 356 -0.78 -10.28 -3.09
C ILE A 356 -2.12 -10.44 -2.40
N VAL A 357 -2.48 -11.68 -2.10
CA VAL A 357 -3.58 -12.02 -1.19
C VAL A 357 -3.05 -12.94 -0.12
N THR A 358 -3.43 -12.69 1.12
CA THR A 358 -2.96 -13.43 2.26
C THR A 358 -4.05 -14.35 2.81
N VAL A 359 -3.68 -15.52 3.34
CA VAL A 359 -4.65 -16.52 3.84
C VAL A 359 -4.05 -17.21 5.05
N LEU A 360 -4.81 -17.34 6.14
CA LEU A 360 -4.44 -18.28 7.21
C LEU A 360 -4.64 -19.71 6.67
N GLU A 361 -3.55 -20.43 6.39
CA GLU A 361 -3.64 -21.81 5.88
C GLU A 361 -3.69 -22.84 7.00
N LYS A 362 -3.02 -22.54 8.12
CA LYS A 362 -2.91 -23.45 9.27
C LYS A 362 -2.78 -22.66 10.56
N ALA A 363 -3.50 -23.08 11.59
CA ALA A 363 -3.26 -22.67 12.98
C ALA A 363 -3.49 -23.89 13.88
N ASN A 364 -2.41 -24.62 14.15
CA ASN A 364 -2.38 -25.74 15.07
C ASN A 364 -1.84 -25.23 16.41
N THR A 365 -2.73 -24.77 17.29
CA THR A 365 -2.36 -24.04 18.52
C THR A 365 -2.67 -24.87 19.77
N TRP A 366 -2.46 -24.30 20.96
CA TRP A 366 -2.78 -24.98 22.21
C TRP A 366 -4.28 -25.32 22.37
N ILE A 367 -5.17 -24.61 21.67
CA ILE A 367 -6.63 -24.71 21.85
C ILE A 367 -7.39 -25.26 20.63
N VAL A 368 -6.88 -25.08 19.41
CA VAL A 368 -7.51 -25.54 18.17
C VAL A 368 -6.51 -26.10 17.16
N ASP A 369 -7.00 -26.89 16.21
CA ASP A 369 -6.31 -27.23 14.97
C ASP A 369 -7.18 -26.79 13.79
N TYR A 370 -6.78 -25.68 13.17
CA TYR A 370 -7.40 -25.06 12.01
C TYR A 370 -6.56 -25.30 10.75
N SER A 371 -7.23 -25.60 9.64
CA SER A 371 -6.61 -25.60 8.32
C SER A 371 -7.57 -25.11 7.23
N ARG A 372 -7.04 -24.52 6.17
CA ARG A 372 -7.80 -24.14 4.98
C ARG A 372 -7.01 -24.39 3.72
N THR A 373 -7.67 -25.01 2.74
CA THR A 373 -7.10 -25.15 1.39
C THR A 373 -7.40 -23.91 0.57
N ALA A 374 -6.47 -23.50 -0.28
CA ALA A 374 -6.73 -22.50 -1.32
C ALA A 374 -6.05 -22.91 -2.63
N SER A 375 -6.62 -22.51 -3.76
CA SER A 375 -6.18 -22.92 -5.10
C SER A 375 -6.24 -21.77 -6.10
N ASN A 376 -5.24 -21.68 -6.98
CA ASN A 376 -5.24 -20.67 -8.04
C ASN A 376 -6.21 -21.07 -9.16
N GLN A 377 -7.15 -20.18 -9.48
CA GLN A 377 -7.92 -20.24 -10.71
C GLN A 377 -7.29 -19.31 -11.75
N ILE A 378 -7.05 -19.87 -12.93
CA ILE A 378 -6.52 -19.13 -14.08
C ILE A 378 -7.70 -18.87 -15.02
N SER A 379 -8.00 -17.60 -15.25
CA SER A 379 -9.01 -17.23 -16.25
C SER A 379 -8.50 -17.56 -17.65
N SER A 380 -9.38 -18.06 -18.52
CA SER A 380 -9.03 -18.19 -19.94
C SER A 380 -8.67 -16.82 -20.53
N PRO A 381 -7.70 -16.73 -21.46
CA PRO A 381 -7.36 -15.46 -22.10
C PRO A 381 -8.56 -14.89 -22.84
N VAL A 382 -8.86 -13.61 -22.63
CA VAL A 382 -9.88 -12.88 -23.37
C VAL A 382 -9.19 -11.94 -24.35
N THR A 383 -9.44 -12.12 -25.64
CA THR A 383 -8.84 -11.33 -26.71
C THR A 383 -9.89 -10.40 -27.31
N SER A 384 -9.57 -9.10 -27.42
CA SER A 384 -10.42 -8.10 -28.07
C SER A 384 -10.48 -8.31 -29.58
N LYS A 385 -11.50 -7.76 -30.23
CA LYS A 385 -11.52 -7.70 -31.70
C LYS A 385 -10.44 -6.69 -32.17
N PRO A 386 -9.79 -6.93 -33.33
CA PRO A 386 -8.80 -6.01 -33.87
C PRO A 386 -9.41 -4.63 -34.10
N ASN A 387 -8.74 -3.59 -33.61
CA ASN A 387 -9.05 -2.20 -33.92
C ASN A 387 -8.11 -1.73 -35.04
N GLU A 388 -8.67 -1.41 -36.20
CA GLU A 388 -7.93 -1.02 -37.40
C GLU A 388 -8.09 0.48 -37.69
N SER A 389 -6.99 1.13 -38.05
CA SER A 389 -6.97 2.54 -38.44
C SER A 389 -5.96 2.78 -39.56
N ASP A 390 -6.34 3.60 -40.53
CA ASP A 390 -5.41 4.16 -41.51
C ASP A 390 -4.58 5.28 -40.85
N LEU A 391 -3.31 5.39 -41.24
CA LEU A 391 -2.38 6.41 -40.77
C LEU A 391 -2.01 7.37 -41.92
N GLU A 392 -1.77 8.63 -41.58
CA GLU A 392 -1.30 9.65 -42.53
C GLU A 392 0.03 9.24 -43.17
N GLU A 393 0.18 9.54 -44.45
CA GLU A 393 1.44 9.33 -45.19
C GLU A 393 2.56 10.21 -44.60
N THR A 394 3.81 9.76 -44.66
CA THR A 394 4.92 10.57 -44.16
C THR A 394 5.35 11.62 -45.19
N SER A 395 6.09 12.63 -44.75
CA SER A 395 6.79 13.54 -45.66
C SER A 395 7.95 12.85 -46.35
N TYR A 396 8.33 13.37 -47.51
CA TYR A 396 9.54 12.96 -48.23
C TYR A 396 10.79 13.37 -47.47
N GLU A 397 11.61 12.39 -47.11
CA GLU A 397 12.92 12.57 -46.50
C GLU A 397 14.03 12.09 -47.45
N GLU A 398 15.15 12.84 -47.49
CA GLU A 398 16.29 12.47 -48.34
C GLU A 398 16.99 11.22 -47.78
N ARG A 399 17.24 10.22 -48.62
CA ARG A 399 17.91 8.98 -48.20
C ARG A 399 19.38 9.22 -47.89
N GLY A 400 19.93 8.44 -46.96
CA GLY A 400 21.35 8.51 -46.60
C GLY A 400 22.32 8.17 -47.73
N ASP A 401 21.87 7.48 -48.79
CA ASP A 401 22.66 7.20 -49.98
C ASP A 401 22.51 8.27 -51.09
N SER A 402 21.83 9.39 -50.82
CA SER A 402 21.66 10.56 -51.69
C SER A 402 22.60 11.71 -51.30
N PRO A 403 23.04 12.56 -52.25
CA PRO A 403 22.91 12.44 -53.70
C PRO A 403 23.89 11.43 -54.32
N LYS A 404 23.55 10.89 -55.49
CA LYS A 404 24.51 10.18 -56.37
C LYS A 404 24.71 10.95 -57.67
N ASP A 405 25.93 10.92 -58.19
CA ASP A 405 26.23 11.53 -59.47
C ASP A 405 26.96 10.60 -60.44
N SER A 406 27.02 11.02 -61.71
CA SER A 406 27.57 10.21 -62.79
C SER A 406 29.08 9.97 -62.69
N ASN A 407 29.80 10.73 -61.86
CA ASN A 407 31.21 10.43 -61.59
C ASN A 407 31.34 9.20 -60.66
N GLN A 408 30.36 9.01 -59.79
CA GLN A 408 30.26 7.86 -58.89
C GLN A 408 29.57 6.67 -59.56
N ASP A 409 28.52 6.91 -60.35
CA ASP A 409 27.75 5.89 -61.07
C ASP A 409 27.51 6.30 -62.54
N ASN A 410 28.39 5.80 -63.42
CA ASN A 410 28.30 6.04 -64.87
C ASN A 410 26.99 5.53 -65.51
N SER A 411 26.20 4.68 -64.84
CA SER A 411 24.91 4.22 -65.37
C SER A 411 23.88 5.35 -65.45
N LEU A 412 24.00 6.38 -64.61
CA LEU A 412 23.11 7.55 -64.58
C LEU A 412 23.12 8.35 -65.89
N LEU A 413 24.22 8.28 -66.66
CA LEU A 413 24.33 8.91 -67.98
C LEU A 413 23.36 8.35 -69.02
N LYS A 414 22.74 7.19 -68.75
CA LYS A 414 21.84 6.45 -69.66
C LYS A 414 20.40 6.39 -69.14
N LYS A 415 20.02 7.27 -68.20
CA LYS A 415 18.66 7.32 -67.67
C LYS A 415 17.70 7.79 -68.76
N ASP A 416 16.54 7.14 -68.90
CA ASP A 416 15.63 7.34 -70.03
C ASP A 416 15.25 8.81 -70.27
N ASN A 417 14.85 9.53 -69.21
CA ASN A 417 14.52 10.95 -69.27
C ASN A 417 15.70 11.83 -69.72
N VAL A 418 16.92 11.49 -69.29
CA VAL A 418 18.15 12.19 -69.68
C VAL A 418 18.52 11.88 -71.14
N ASP A 419 18.35 10.64 -71.57
CA ASP A 419 18.58 10.23 -72.94
C ASP A 419 17.57 10.84 -73.92
N GLU A 420 16.32 11.02 -73.48
CA GLU A 420 15.29 11.78 -74.19
C GLU A 420 15.67 13.25 -74.33
N PHE A 421 16.16 13.90 -73.26
CA PHE A 421 16.66 15.28 -73.31
C PHE A 421 17.82 15.42 -74.30
N ARG A 422 18.79 14.49 -74.24
CA ARG A 422 19.90 14.43 -75.20
C ARG A 422 19.38 14.30 -76.63
N ALA A 423 18.43 13.40 -76.88
CA ALA A 423 17.87 13.16 -78.20
C ALA A 423 17.06 14.36 -78.73
N GLU A 424 16.33 15.05 -77.85
CA GLU A 424 15.58 16.27 -78.14
C GLU A 424 16.51 17.40 -78.62
N VAL A 425 17.60 17.67 -77.87
CA VAL A 425 18.58 18.70 -78.22
C VAL A 425 19.33 18.34 -79.50
N ASP A 426 19.74 17.09 -79.66
CA ASP A 426 20.40 16.60 -80.87
C ASP A 426 19.49 16.72 -82.10
N LYS A 427 18.20 16.42 -81.96
CA LYS A 427 17.19 16.65 -83.00
C LYS A 427 17.02 18.14 -83.30
N TYR A 428 16.93 18.99 -82.29
CA TYR A 428 16.79 20.44 -82.46
C TYR A 428 17.96 21.05 -83.23
N ILE A 429 19.20 20.69 -82.88
CA ILE A 429 20.41 21.16 -83.57
C ILE A 429 20.44 20.67 -85.01
N ARG A 430 20.09 19.40 -85.26
CA ARG A 430 20.00 18.86 -86.64
C ARG A 430 18.97 19.58 -87.49
N ASP A 431 17.77 19.81 -86.96
CA ASP A 431 16.65 20.41 -87.70
C ASP A 431 16.89 21.91 -87.99
N LYS A 432 17.74 22.58 -87.21
CA LYS A 432 18.02 24.03 -87.31
C LYS A 432 19.40 24.37 -87.85
N LYS A 433 20.24 23.38 -88.16
CA LYS A 433 21.58 23.58 -88.72
C LYS A 433 21.50 24.43 -90.01
N PRO A 434 22.25 25.53 -90.13
CA PRO A 434 22.25 26.34 -91.36
C PRO A 434 22.79 25.51 -92.55
N ASN A 435 22.05 25.50 -93.66
CA ASN A 435 22.39 24.74 -94.87
C ASN A 435 23.79 25.13 -95.40
N ALA A 436 24.77 24.26 -95.23
CA ALA A 436 25.87 24.19 -96.18
C ALA A 436 25.32 23.54 -97.46
N ASN A 437 25.26 24.31 -98.55
CA ASN A 437 24.90 23.82 -99.88
C ASN A 437 25.62 22.50 -100.17
N ILE A 438 24.88 21.41 -100.40
CA ILE A 438 25.11 20.42 -101.46
C ILE A 438 23.90 19.46 -101.53
N ILE A 439 23.39 19.32 -102.75
CA ILE A 439 22.44 18.32 -103.22
C ILE A 439 23.04 16.92 -103.03
N LEU A 440 22.38 16.01 -102.28
CA LEU A 440 22.32 14.56 -102.60
C LEU A 440 21.47 13.75 -101.59
N ASN A 441 20.47 13.05 -102.14
CA ASN A 441 19.73 11.88 -101.66
C ASN A 441 19.30 11.79 -100.19
N SER A 442 18.00 12.02 -100.00
CA SER A 442 17.16 11.90 -98.80
C SER A 442 17.04 10.49 -98.18
N SER A 443 17.91 9.54 -98.55
CA SER A 443 17.89 8.16 -98.02
C SER A 443 19.14 7.76 -97.23
N ILE A 444 20.18 8.62 -97.12
CA ILE A 444 21.44 8.29 -96.42
C ILE A 444 21.65 9.12 -95.12
N LEU A 445 20.92 10.23 -94.91
CA LEU A 445 21.10 11.10 -93.73
C LEU A 445 20.42 10.63 -92.45
N ASN A 446 19.51 9.65 -92.50
CA ASN A 446 18.75 9.21 -91.33
C ASN A 446 19.48 8.22 -90.41
N ASN A 447 20.72 7.81 -90.73
CA ASN A 447 21.44 6.79 -89.98
C ASN A 447 22.82 7.22 -89.43
N VAL A 448 23.16 8.51 -89.43
CA VAL A 448 24.35 8.97 -88.70
C VAL A 448 23.92 9.33 -87.27
N LYS A 449 24.12 8.39 -86.32
CA LYS A 449 24.26 8.76 -84.90
C LYS A 449 25.48 9.68 -84.82
N THR A 450 25.26 10.98 -84.89
CA THR A 450 26.31 11.95 -84.62
C THR A 450 26.51 11.95 -83.11
N ASP A 451 27.72 11.62 -82.67
CA ASP A 451 28.23 11.75 -81.30
C ASP A 451 28.28 13.22 -80.82
N ASN A 452 27.47 14.10 -81.42
CA ASN A 452 27.57 15.55 -81.31
C ASN A 452 27.02 16.09 -80.00
N VAL A 453 25.96 15.46 -79.47
CA VAL A 453 25.39 15.79 -78.16
C VAL A 453 25.54 14.57 -77.26
N LYS A 454 26.30 14.73 -76.16
CA LYS A 454 26.57 13.68 -75.17
C LYS A 454 26.11 14.17 -73.81
N VAL A 455 25.58 13.27 -73.00
CA VAL A 455 25.36 13.54 -71.57
C VAL A 455 26.74 13.59 -70.91
N SER A 456 27.08 14.70 -70.26
CA SER A 456 28.37 14.89 -69.60
C SER A 456 28.30 14.72 -68.10
N TYR A 457 27.16 15.02 -67.49
CA TYR A 457 26.98 14.90 -66.04
C TYR A 457 25.52 14.63 -65.71
N VAL A 458 25.27 13.77 -64.73
CA VAL A 458 23.95 13.55 -64.14
C VAL A 458 24.09 13.50 -62.62
N LYS A 459 23.18 14.16 -61.91
CA LYS A 459 23.03 14.07 -60.45
C LYS A 459 21.59 13.70 -60.11
N CYS A 460 21.42 12.68 -59.27
CA CYS A 460 20.13 12.26 -58.75
C CYS A 460 20.09 12.45 -57.23
N GLN A 461 18.97 12.99 -56.73
CA GLN A 461 18.64 12.95 -55.31
C GLN A 461 17.46 12.02 -55.08
N TYR A 462 17.55 11.18 -54.06
CA TYR A 462 16.56 10.16 -53.74
C TYR A 462 15.87 10.51 -52.43
N PHE A 463 14.55 10.60 -52.47
CA PHE A 463 13.70 10.84 -51.31
C PHE A 463 12.76 9.65 -51.12
N MET A 464 12.46 9.32 -49.88
CA MET A 464 11.53 8.25 -49.51
C MET A 464 10.43 8.83 -48.63
N HIS A 465 9.21 8.32 -48.80
CA HIS A 465 8.17 8.45 -47.79
C HIS A 465 7.31 7.18 -47.72
N LEU A 466 6.59 7.01 -46.62
CA LEU A 466 5.76 5.84 -46.34
C LEU A 466 4.30 6.15 -46.70
N VAL A 467 3.69 5.26 -47.47
CA VAL A 467 2.31 5.35 -47.99
C VAL A 467 1.50 4.09 -47.65
N ASP A 468 0.18 4.13 -47.85
CA ASP A 468 -0.76 3.04 -47.52
C ASP A 468 -0.62 2.54 -46.07
N ARG A 469 -0.30 3.45 -45.14
CA ARG A 469 0.03 3.09 -43.76
C ARG A 469 -1.21 2.67 -43.00
N LYS A 470 -1.14 1.53 -42.30
CA LYS A 470 -2.21 1.02 -41.45
C LYS A 470 -1.68 0.56 -40.11
N LYS A 471 -2.53 0.64 -39.09
CA LYS A 471 -2.30 0.07 -37.76
C LYS A 471 -3.47 -0.82 -37.38
N SER A 472 -3.15 -2.01 -36.86
CA SER A 472 -4.11 -2.91 -36.21
C SER A 472 -3.65 -3.18 -34.79
N THR A 473 -4.56 -3.08 -33.82
CA THR A 473 -4.26 -3.34 -32.39
C THR A 473 -5.18 -4.41 -31.84
N THR A 474 -4.59 -5.38 -31.14
CA THR A 474 -5.33 -6.40 -30.39
C THR A 474 -4.82 -6.44 -28.95
N THR A 475 -5.73 -6.61 -27.99
CA THR A 475 -5.40 -6.75 -26.57
C THR A 475 -5.90 -8.10 -26.06
N THR A 476 -5.02 -8.86 -25.42
CA THR A 476 -5.37 -10.11 -24.74
C THR A 476 -5.09 -9.96 -23.25
N SER A 477 -6.10 -10.24 -22.41
CA SER A 477 -6.00 -10.19 -20.96
C SER A 477 -6.22 -11.56 -20.35
N SER A 478 -5.40 -11.94 -19.37
CA SER A 478 -5.58 -13.13 -18.55
C SER A 478 -5.23 -12.83 -17.10
N SER A 479 -5.81 -13.56 -16.15
CA SER A 479 -5.59 -13.34 -14.73
C SER A 479 -5.52 -14.66 -13.96
N SER A 480 -4.65 -14.73 -12.96
CA SER A 480 -4.71 -15.74 -11.91
C SER A 480 -5.31 -15.12 -10.66
N LYS A 481 -6.27 -15.82 -10.05
CA LYS A 481 -6.89 -15.42 -8.79
C LYS A 481 -6.91 -16.59 -7.83
N ILE A 482 -6.67 -16.30 -6.55
CA ILE A 482 -6.86 -17.28 -5.49
C ILE A 482 -8.36 -17.54 -5.26
N VAL A 483 -8.71 -18.82 -5.15
CA VAL A 483 -10.03 -19.29 -4.69
C VAL A 483 -9.84 -20.08 -3.42
N LEU A 484 -10.55 -19.63 -2.39
CA LEU A 484 -10.52 -20.26 -1.08
C LEU A 484 -11.40 -21.51 -1.09
N GLY A 485 -10.86 -22.63 -0.61
CA GLY A 485 -11.59 -23.86 -0.38
C GLY A 485 -12.18 -23.90 1.03
N THR A 486 -12.64 -25.10 1.42
CA THR A 486 -13.26 -25.38 2.71
C THR A 486 -12.24 -25.22 3.85
N SER A 487 -12.66 -24.61 4.95
CA SER A 487 -11.93 -24.62 6.22
C SER A 487 -12.26 -25.88 7.02
N SER A 488 -11.32 -26.31 7.86
CA SER A 488 -11.50 -27.36 8.84
C SER A 488 -11.01 -26.82 10.18
N LEU A 489 -11.88 -26.86 11.19
CA LEU A 489 -11.58 -26.46 12.55
C LEU A 489 -11.88 -27.62 13.49
N SER A 490 -10.92 -28.01 14.30
CA SER A 490 -11.10 -29.00 15.36
C SER A 490 -10.63 -28.44 16.70
N ARG A 491 -11.40 -28.73 17.76
CA ARG A 491 -11.12 -28.28 19.12
C ARG A 491 -10.19 -29.27 19.82
N LYS A 492 -9.31 -28.77 20.68
CA LYS A 492 -8.43 -29.60 21.52
C LYS A 492 -8.98 -29.73 22.94
N ASP A 493 -10.21 -30.22 23.05
CA ASP A 493 -10.98 -30.32 24.30
C ASP A 493 -11.32 -31.77 24.70
N ASP A 494 -10.88 -32.78 23.94
CA ASP A 494 -11.18 -34.19 24.23
C ASP A 494 -10.51 -34.64 25.53
N ILE A 495 -11.35 -35.02 26.49
CA ILE A 495 -10.98 -35.55 27.80
C ILE A 495 -10.21 -36.89 27.73
N ASN A 496 -10.37 -37.64 26.64
CA ASN A 496 -9.72 -38.93 26.40
C ASN A 496 -8.60 -38.84 25.35
N SER A 497 -8.17 -37.62 25.00
CA SER A 497 -7.09 -37.40 24.04
C SER A 497 -5.82 -38.14 24.45
N LYS A 498 -5.13 -38.74 23.46
CA LYS A 498 -3.81 -39.37 23.67
C LYS A 498 -2.66 -38.36 23.65
N THR A 499 -2.94 -37.14 23.17
CA THR A 499 -2.00 -36.03 23.15
C THR A 499 -2.46 -35.00 24.19
N ASP A 500 -1.50 -34.43 24.90
CA ASP A 500 -1.80 -33.43 25.92
C ASP A 500 -2.61 -32.27 25.33
N ASN A 501 -3.65 -31.86 26.05
CA ASN A 501 -4.39 -30.64 25.85
C ASN A 501 -4.71 -30.03 27.23
N PHE A 502 -5.36 -28.85 27.27
CA PHE A 502 -5.72 -28.23 28.55
C PHE A 502 -6.51 -29.17 29.47
N VAL A 503 -7.48 -29.89 28.90
CA VAL A 503 -8.41 -30.76 29.62
C VAL A 503 -7.68 -31.95 30.26
N THR A 504 -6.78 -32.60 29.53
CA THR A 504 -5.99 -33.72 30.06
C THR A 504 -5.02 -33.24 31.13
N LEU A 505 -4.29 -32.14 30.88
CA LEU A 505 -3.35 -31.55 31.85
C LEU A 505 -4.04 -31.15 33.16
N PHE A 506 -5.21 -30.52 33.07
CA PHE A 506 -5.96 -30.10 34.26
C PHE A 506 -6.46 -31.29 35.08
N ARG A 507 -6.86 -32.39 34.43
CA ARG A 507 -7.35 -33.60 35.11
C ARG A 507 -6.25 -34.42 35.78
N GLU A 508 -5.06 -34.42 35.18
CA GLU A 508 -3.90 -35.10 35.75
C GLU A 508 -3.42 -34.42 37.04
N SER A 509 -3.67 -33.10 37.17
CA SER A 509 -3.39 -32.35 38.38
C SER A 509 -4.54 -32.45 39.41
N SER A 510 -4.37 -33.30 40.42
CA SER A 510 -5.29 -33.34 41.57
C SER A 510 -5.34 -32.02 42.35
N THR A 511 -4.22 -31.27 42.35
CA THR A 511 -4.10 -29.99 43.05
C THR A 511 -4.89 -28.91 42.34
N ALA A 512 -4.64 -28.69 41.04
CA ALA A 512 -5.36 -27.71 40.23
C ALA A 512 -6.86 -27.98 40.24
N LEU A 513 -7.25 -29.26 40.13
CA LEU A 513 -8.64 -29.68 40.28
C LEU A 513 -9.21 -29.17 41.61
N SER A 514 -8.68 -29.62 42.75
CA SER A 514 -9.22 -29.24 44.08
C SER A 514 -9.34 -27.73 44.25
N TYR A 515 -8.30 -26.96 43.92
CA TYR A 515 -8.27 -25.53 44.15
C TYR A 515 -9.24 -24.73 43.27
N ILE A 516 -9.39 -25.10 41.99
CA ILE A 516 -10.35 -24.44 41.11
C ILE A 516 -11.77 -24.87 41.44
N LEU A 517 -12.02 -26.13 41.80
CA LEU A 517 -13.40 -26.59 42.10
C LEU A 517 -13.94 -26.01 43.42
N ASP A 518 -13.06 -25.67 44.36
CA ASP A 518 -13.43 -25.06 45.64
C ASP A 518 -13.77 -23.55 45.50
N ALA A 519 -13.20 -22.86 44.50
CA ALA A 519 -13.37 -21.42 44.31
C ALA A 519 -13.34 -20.98 42.82
N PRO A 520 -14.24 -21.50 41.97
CA PRO A 520 -14.24 -21.21 40.52
C PRO A 520 -14.58 -19.74 40.22
N ASP A 521 -15.51 -19.15 40.97
CA ASP A 521 -15.95 -17.76 40.77
C ASP A 521 -14.80 -16.76 40.95
N LEU A 522 -13.87 -17.04 41.86
CA LEU A 522 -12.68 -16.20 42.06
C LEU A 522 -11.76 -16.23 40.83
N LEU A 523 -11.61 -17.39 40.17
CA LEU A 523 -10.83 -17.46 38.93
C LEU A 523 -11.49 -16.60 37.84
N PHE A 524 -12.81 -16.72 37.66
CA PHE A 524 -13.53 -15.94 36.65
C PHE A 524 -13.47 -14.44 36.94
N GLU A 525 -13.63 -14.02 38.20
CA GLU A 525 -13.50 -12.63 38.63
C GLU A 525 -12.10 -12.08 38.33
N ILE A 526 -11.04 -12.87 38.58
CA ILE A 526 -9.66 -12.49 38.27
C ILE A 526 -9.47 -12.32 36.76
N LEU A 527 -9.97 -13.26 35.96
CA LEU A 527 -9.84 -13.19 34.50
C LEU A 527 -10.60 -11.99 33.90
N GLU A 528 -11.82 -11.73 34.38
CA GLU A 528 -12.65 -10.60 33.95
C GLU A 528 -12.05 -9.25 34.34
N SER A 529 -11.30 -9.19 35.44
CA SER A 529 -10.68 -7.96 35.94
C SER A 529 -9.40 -7.52 35.20
N ASN A 530 -8.86 -8.35 34.30
CA ASN A 530 -7.65 -8.02 33.55
C ASN A 530 -7.95 -7.95 32.04
N ASP A 531 -7.55 -6.85 31.40
CA ASP A 531 -7.83 -6.57 29.98
C ASP A 531 -7.42 -7.72 29.04
N ASP A 532 -6.25 -8.33 29.26
CA ASP A 532 -5.72 -9.38 28.35
C ASP A 532 -6.39 -10.74 28.52
N THR A 533 -7.27 -10.91 29.53
CA THR A 533 -7.90 -12.20 29.85
C THR A 533 -9.41 -12.14 29.97
N ALA A 534 -10.02 -10.95 29.86
CA ALA A 534 -11.46 -10.77 29.98
C ALA A 534 -12.23 -11.63 28.98
N ASP A 535 -11.76 -11.68 27.73
CA ASP A 535 -12.36 -12.48 26.65
C ASP A 535 -12.10 -14.00 26.78
N MET A 536 -11.29 -14.43 27.77
CA MET A 536 -10.98 -15.84 28.02
C MET A 536 -11.87 -16.49 29.09
N VAL A 537 -12.77 -15.74 29.73
CA VAL A 537 -13.63 -16.24 30.81
C VAL A 537 -14.50 -17.40 30.34
N ASP A 538 -15.22 -17.23 29.24
CA ASP A 538 -16.12 -18.26 28.72
C ASP A 538 -15.36 -19.45 28.13
N LEU A 539 -14.20 -19.20 27.49
CA LEU A 539 -13.30 -20.27 27.08
C LEU A 539 -12.85 -21.12 28.28
N THR A 540 -12.52 -20.47 29.41
CA THR A 540 -12.07 -21.16 30.62
C THR A 540 -13.20 -21.96 31.26
N LYS A 541 -14.39 -21.39 31.42
CA LYS A 541 -15.57 -22.11 31.90
C LYS A 541 -15.87 -23.34 31.05
N TYR A 542 -15.80 -23.20 29.73
CA TYR A 542 -15.98 -24.30 28.79
C TYR A 542 -14.97 -25.42 29.00
N LEU A 543 -13.68 -25.08 29.07
CA LEU A 543 -12.61 -26.06 29.27
C LEU A 543 -12.74 -26.78 30.63
N LEU A 544 -13.12 -26.07 31.68
CA LEU A 544 -13.36 -26.65 32.99
C LEU A 544 -14.59 -27.59 32.99
N ASN A 545 -15.66 -27.22 32.30
CA ASN A 545 -16.83 -28.09 32.07
C ASN A 545 -16.43 -29.39 31.36
N LYS A 546 -15.60 -29.30 30.30
CA LYS A 546 -15.05 -30.46 29.60
C LYS A 546 -14.19 -31.32 30.50
N ALA A 547 -13.36 -30.72 31.34
CA ALA A 547 -12.50 -31.45 32.25
C ALA A 547 -13.24 -32.13 33.40
N THR A 548 -14.39 -31.60 33.82
CA THR A 548 -15.21 -32.22 34.88
C THR A 548 -16.38 -33.04 34.37
N ASP A 549 -16.53 -33.16 33.05
CA ASP A 549 -17.66 -33.84 32.39
C ASP A 549 -19.01 -33.36 32.95
N SER A 550 -19.16 -32.03 33.06
CA SER A 550 -20.30 -31.35 33.67
C SER A 550 -20.57 -30.00 33.02
N ASP A 551 -21.76 -29.44 33.20
CA ASP A 551 -22.20 -28.10 32.74
C ASP A 551 -22.23 -27.04 33.86
N ARG A 552 -21.65 -27.34 35.02
CA ARG A 552 -21.80 -26.54 36.25
C ARG A 552 -21.26 -25.10 36.17
N PHE A 553 -20.42 -24.77 35.18
CA PHE A 553 -19.86 -23.43 35.00
C PHE A 553 -20.60 -22.59 33.95
N GLY A 554 -21.76 -23.07 33.50
CA GLY A 554 -22.60 -22.41 32.50
C GLY A 554 -22.78 -23.27 31.26
N ASP A 555 -23.90 -23.07 30.58
CA ASP A 555 -24.16 -23.66 29.26
C ASP A 555 -23.51 -22.77 28.19
N ILE A 556 -22.44 -23.27 27.58
CA ILE A 556 -21.61 -22.52 26.62
C ILE A 556 -21.67 -23.24 25.29
N ASP A 557 -22.22 -22.56 24.29
CA ASP A 557 -22.27 -23.08 22.93
C ASP A 557 -20.84 -23.14 22.35
N PRO A 558 -20.32 -24.35 22.10
CA PRO A 558 -18.95 -24.52 21.69
C PRO A 558 -18.71 -24.24 20.21
N ASP A 559 -19.76 -24.09 19.40
CA ASP A 559 -19.62 -23.71 18.00
C ASP A 559 -19.55 -22.17 17.90
N GLU A 560 -20.33 -21.45 18.71
CA GLU A 560 -20.26 -19.98 18.83
C GLU A 560 -18.96 -19.48 19.48
N LEU A 561 -18.49 -20.16 20.54
CA LEU A 561 -17.26 -19.82 21.25
C LEU A 561 -16.04 -19.96 20.32
N PHE A 562 -16.00 -21.01 19.50
CA PHE A 562 -14.84 -21.31 18.65
C PHE A 562 -14.92 -20.69 17.25
N LYS A 563 -16.04 -20.05 16.88
CA LYS A 563 -16.20 -19.33 15.60
C LYS A 563 -15.12 -18.26 15.38
N ILE A 564 -14.58 -17.66 16.45
CA ILE A 564 -13.50 -16.67 16.36
C ILE A 564 -12.22 -17.23 15.69
N PHE A 565 -12.00 -18.55 15.78
CA PHE A 565 -10.86 -19.24 15.19
C PHE A 565 -11.09 -19.66 13.73
N ASP A 566 -12.33 -19.64 13.22
CA ASP A 566 -12.62 -19.88 11.81
C ASP A 566 -12.50 -18.56 11.04
N THR A 567 -11.35 -18.34 10.39
CA THR A 567 -11.11 -17.13 9.58
C THR A 567 -11.77 -17.27 8.21
N THR A 568 -13.00 -16.79 8.05
CA THR A 568 -13.69 -16.88 6.75
C THR A 568 -13.12 -15.92 5.69
N ASN A 569 -12.53 -14.77 6.04
CA ASN A 569 -11.85 -13.89 5.07
C ASN A 569 -10.66 -13.13 5.70
N PHE A 570 -9.42 -13.52 5.35
CA PHE A 570 -8.24 -12.65 5.42
C PHE A 570 -7.97 -12.04 4.04
N THR A 571 -9.00 -11.62 3.31
CA THR A 571 -8.84 -11.06 1.97
C THR A 571 -8.93 -9.55 2.02
N ASN A 572 -7.79 -8.89 1.78
CA ASN A 572 -7.51 -7.45 1.67
C ASN A 572 -7.17 -6.71 2.97
N ILE A 573 -5.87 -6.55 3.24
CA ILE A 573 -5.29 -5.25 3.63
C ILE A 573 -4.01 -5.04 2.80
N GLY A 574 -4.20 -4.89 1.49
CA GLY A 574 -3.25 -4.20 0.63
C GLY A 574 -3.79 -2.79 0.40
N SER A 575 -3.91 -1.99 1.45
CA SER A 575 -4.38 -0.61 1.38
C SER A 575 -3.89 0.13 2.60
N SER A 576 -2.77 0.86 2.43
CA SER A 576 -2.58 2.21 2.96
C SER A 576 -3.46 2.59 4.17
N SER A 577 -3.25 1.94 5.30
CA SER A 577 -3.95 2.23 6.55
C SER A 577 -3.38 3.51 7.17
N GLY A 578 -4.18 4.59 7.16
CA GLY A 578 -4.05 5.67 8.15
C GLY A 578 -3.64 7.07 7.67
N ARG A 579 -4.12 7.59 6.53
CA ARG A 579 -3.84 8.99 6.15
C ARG A 579 -5.11 9.87 6.11
N ASN A 580 -5.07 11.05 6.73
CA ASN A 580 -6.09 12.10 6.57
C ASN A 580 -5.94 12.72 5.18
N VAL A 581 -6.90 12.46 4.30
CA VAL A 581 -6.91 12.98 2.92
C VAL A 581 -7.77 14.24 2.90
N SER A 582 -7.20 15.33 2.40
CA SER A 582 -7.92 16.57 2.17
C SER A 582 -8.87 16.42 0.98
N ILE A 583 -10.10 16.88 1.14
CA ILE A 583 -11.06 17.02 0.03
C ILE A 583 -10.68 18.21 -0.88
N LYS A 584 -9.78 19.09 -0.41
CA LYS A 584 -9.34 20.31 -1.09
C LYS A 584 -8.01 20.13 -1.80
N GLY A 585 -7.88 20.80 -2.94
CA GLY A 585 -6.70 20.87 -3.82
C GLY A 585 -6.31 19.55 -4.50
N CYS A 586 -5.45 19.64 -5.51
CA CYS A 586 -5.00 18.53 -6.35
C CYS A 586 -3.51 18.66 -6.68
N LYS A 587 -2.75 17.57 -6.55
CA LYS A 587 -1.31 17.54 -6.86
C LYS A 587 -0.97 17.11 -8.30
N ILE A 588 -1.93 16.51 -9.01
CA ILE A 588 -1.75 16.15 -10.43
C ILE A 588 -2.32 17.23 -11.34
N THR A 589 -1.69 17.36 -12.50
CA THR A 589 -2.10 18.31 -13.54
C THR A 589 -3.38 17.87 -14.25
N ARG A 590 -4.00 18.82 -14.97
CA ARG A 590 -5.19 18.59 -15.80
C ARG A 590 -4.97 17.46 -16.81
N ASP A 591 -3.83 17.44 -17.48
CA ASP A 591 -3.54 16.47 -18.54
C ASP A 591 -3.23 15.07 -17.98
N GLU A 592 -2.55 14.99 -16.83
CA GLU A 592 -2.34 13.73 -16.10
C GLU A 592 -3.67 13.12 -15.65
N PHE A 593 -4.57 13.95 -15.09
CA PHE A 593 -5.91 13.51 -14.70
C PHE A 593 -6.71 12.97 -15.89
N ILE A 594 -6.78 13.73 -16.99
CA ILE A 594 -7.53 13.32 -18.19
C ILE A 594 -6.97 12.03 -18.78
N SER A 595 -5.65 11.92 -18.83
CA SER A 595 -4.96 10.74 -19.36
C SER A 595 -5.23 9.51 -18.51
N ALA A 596 -5.15 9.63 -17.18
CA ALA A 596 -5.45 8.55 -16.24
C ALA A 596 -6.90 8.05 -16.42
N VAL A 597 -7.87 8.97 -16.45
CA VAL A 597 -9.29 8.63 -16.63
C VAL A 597 -9.55 7.91 -17.96
N LYS A 598 -9.05 8.44 -19.07
CA LYS A 598 -9.31 7.87 -20.41
C LYS A 598 -8.67 6.49 -20.58
N ASN A 599 -7.51 6.24 -19.95
CA ASN A 599 -6.77 4.99 -20.08
C ASN A 599 -7.19 3.90 -19.08
N TYR A 600 -7.95 4.25 -18.04
CA TYR A 600 -8.25 3.33 -16.95
C TYR A 600 -9.13 2.12 -17.37
N ARG A 601 -10.20 2.35 -18.14
CA ARG A 601 -11.12 1.30 -18.60
C ARG A 601 -11.58 1.54 -20.02
N SER A 602 -11.81 0.48 -20.79
CA SER A 602 -12.27 0.57 -22.19
C SER A 602 -13.77 0.27 -22.40
N ASP A 603 -14.52 0.05 -21.33
CA ASP A 603 -15.94 -0.31 -21.41
C ASP A 603 -16.79 0.84 -21.98
N THR A 604 -17.82 0.51 -22.77
CA THR A 604 -18.61 1.50 -23.51
C THR A 604 -19.31 2.52 -22.61
N ASP A 605 -19.97 2.07 -21.54
CA ASP A 605 -20.67 2.97 -20.62
C ASP A 605 -19.69 3.89 -19.86
N TYR A 606 -18.56 3.35 -19.40
CA TYR A 606 -17.50 4.13 -18.76
C TYR A 606 -16.96 5.22 -19.70
N GLN A 607 -16.62 4.83 -20.93
CA GLN A 607 -16.08 5.76 -21.93
C GLN A 607 -17.08 6.84 -22.33
N THR A 608 -18.36 6.47 -22.46
CA THR A 608 -19.43 7.37 -22.90
C THR A 608 -19.81 8.39 -21.82
N TYR A 609 -19.94 7.96 -20.57
CA TYR A 609 -20.52 8.79 -19.51
C TYR A 609 -19.48 9.38 -18.57
N LEU A 610 -18.45 8.63 -18.16
CA LEU A 610 -17.41 9.13 -17.24
C LEU A 610 -16.21 9.71 -17.98
N ALA A 611 -15.56 8.92 -18.85
CA ALA A 611 -14.30 9.35 -19.49
C ALA A 611 -14.48 10.53 -20.45
N ALA A 612 -15.61 10.59 -21.15
CA ALA A 612 -15.98 11.72 -22.00
C ALA A 612 -16.10 13.05 -21.22
N ASN A 613 -16.32 12.99 -19.91
CA ASN A 613 -16.47 14.15 -19.03
C ASN A 613 -15.23 14.44 -18.16
N ALA A 614 -14.08 13.77 -18.42
CA ALA A 614 -12.86 13.96 -17.64
C ALA A 614 -12.45 15.43 -17.50
N GLU A 615 -12.57 16.20 -18.58
CA GLU A 615 -12.28 17.65 -18.59
C GLU A 615 -13.22 18.42 -17.66
N ASN A 616 -14.52 18.13 -17.70
CA ASN A 616 -15.51 18.77 -16.83
C ASN A 616 -15.23 18.46 -15.35
N PHE A 617 -14.83 17.23 -15.01
CA PHE A 617 -14.46 16.87 -13.64
C PHE A 617 -13.28 17.71 -13.15
N TYR A 618 -12.21 17.80 -13.93
CA TYR A 618 -11.05 18.57 -13.51
C TYR A 618 -11.35 20.07 -13.43
N ASP A 619 -11.91 20.64 -14.50
CA ASP A 619 -12.07 22.08 -14.65
C ASP A 619 -13.07 22.63 -13.64
N ILE A 620 -14.18 21.94 -13.38
CA ILE A 620 -15.22 22.43 -12.47
C ILE A 620 -14.80 22.29 -11.01
N CYS A 621 -14.17 21.18 -10.64
CA CYS A 621 -13.72 20.97 -9.26
C CYS A 621 -12.63 21.96 -8.87
N THR A 622 -11.77 22.33 -9.82
CA THR A 622 -10.67 23.29 -9.60
C THR A 622 -11.05 24.75 -9.88
N ALA A 623 -12.20 25.02 -10.51
CA ALA A 623 -12.60 26.37 -10.90
C ALA A 623 -12.96 27.29 -9.72
N GLY A 624 -12.57 28.56 -9.84
CA GLY A 624 -13.01 29.64 -8.96
C GLY A 624 -12.64 29.39 -7.50
N ASN A 625 -13.65 29.38 -6.62
CA ASN A 625 -13.47 29.14 -5.18
C ASN A 625 -13.76 27.68 -4.79
N ASN A 626 -13.96 26.77 -5.76
CA ASN A 626 -14.26 25.38 -5.44
C ASN A 626 -13.04 24.71 -4.79
N ASP A 627 -11.87 24.73 -5.42
CA ASP A 627 -10.64 24.11 -4.90
C ASP A 627 -10.86 22.67 -4.38
N ILE A 628 -11.72 21.88 -5.03
CA ILE A 628 -12.04 20.51 -4.63
C ILE A 628 -11.14 19.55 -5.43
N ASN A 629 -10.64 18.50 -4.78
CA ASN A 629 -9.82 17.49 -5.43
C ASN A 629 -10.64 16.72 -6.51
N PRO A 630 -10.31 16.84 -7.80
CA PRO A 630 -11.06 16.20 -8.88
C PRO A 630 -10.93 14.67 -8.88
N CYS A 631 -9.84 14.11 -8.34
CA CYS A 631 -9.61 12.66 -8.26
C CYS A 631 -10.61 11.99 -7.32
N LEU A 632 -10.87 12.64 -6.18
CA LEU A 632 -11.86 12.19 -5.21
C LEU A 632 -13.29 12.32 -5.73
N VAL A 633 -13.60 13.42 -6.41
CA VAL A 633 -14.92 13.62 -7.04
C VAL A 633 -15.17 12.61 -8.15
N PHE A 634 -14.16 12.31 -8.97
CA PHE A 634 -14.26 11.28 -10.00
C PHE A 634 -14.45 9.89 -9.41
N ALA A 635 -13.66 9.53 -8.39
CA ALA A 635 -13.80 8.24 -7.70
C ALA A 635 -15.19 8.07 -7.08
N HIS A 636 -15.74 9.15 -6.52
CA HIS A 636 -17.10 9.17 -6.00
C HIS A 636 -18.12 8.94 -7.13
N ALA A 637 -18.05 9.68 -8.23
CA ALA A 637 -18.95 9.50 -9.39
C ALA A 637 -18.85 8.09 -9.99
N ALA A 638 -17.64 7.53 -10.08
CA ALA A 638 -17.43 6.17 -10.57
C ALA A 638 -18.13 5.14 -9.67
N LEU A 639 -18.10 5.32 -8.35
CA LEU A 639 -18.78 4.43 -7.42
C LEU A 639 -20.31 4.58 -7.51
N GLU A 640 -20.82 5.81 -7.44
CA GLU A 640 -22.27 6.09 -7.43
C GLU A 640 -22.97 5.68 -8.74
N THR A 641 -22.26 5.79 -9.86
CA THR A 641 -22.83 5.43 -11.17
C THR A 641 -22.62 3.96 -11.54
N GLY A 642 -21.88 3.19 -10.73
CA GLY A 642 -21.42 1.86 -11.12
C GLY A 642 -20.60 1.90 -12.41
N TRP A 643 -19.58 2.76 -12.45
CA TRP A 643 -18.72 2.99 -13.61
C TRP A 643 -19.45 3.50 -14.86
N GLY A 644 -20.48 4.34 -14.67
CA GLY A 644 -21.27 4.96 -15.76
C GLY A 644 -22.49 4.13 -16.21
N THR A 645 -22.79 3.02 -15.54
CA THR A 645 -23.86 2.10 -15.94
C THR A 645 -25.27 2.52 -15.48
N SER A 646 -25.38 3.39 -14.46
CA SER A 646 -26.66 3.75 -13.82
C SER A 646 -27.61 4.50 -14.74
N SER A 647 -28.92 4.26 -14.58
CA SER A 647 -29.97 4.97 -15.33
C SER A 647 -29.99 6.47 -15.04
N ASP A 648 -29.66 6.87 -13.81
CA ASP A 648 -29.61 8.27 -13.40
C ASP A 648 -28.47 9.03 -14.09
N CYS A 649 -27.31 8.41 -14.26
CA CYS A 649 -26.22 8.96 -15.05
C CYS A 649 -26.61 9.08 -16.53
N LYS A 650 -27.20 8.01 -17.10
CA LYS A 650 -27.50 7.91 -18.53
C LYS A 650 -28.64 8.82 -19.01
N ASN A 651 -29.70 8.93 -18.21
CA ASN A 651 -30.93 9.62 -18.62
C ASN A 651 -31.05 11.03 -18.05
N TYR A 652 -30.41 11.29 -16.91
CA TYR A 652 -30.61 12.50 -16.13
C TYR A 652 -29.31 13.26 -15.86
N ASN A 653 -28.18 12.81 -16.42
CA ASN A 653 -26.85 13.35 -16.15
C ASN A 653 -26.55 13.47 -14.64
N ASN A 654 -27.11 12.59 -13.81
CA ASN A 654 -26.91 12.65 -12.37
C ASN A 654 -25.82 11.66 -11.96
N PHE A 655 -24.61 12.20 -11.72
CA PHE A 655 -23.41 11.41 -11.44
C PHE A 655 -23.23 11.10 -9.95
N PHE A 656 -24.02 11.72 -9.09
CA PHE A 656 -23.86 11.71 -7.65
C PHE A 656 -25.20 11.50 -6.94
N GLY A 657 -26.15 10.77 -7.54
CA GLY A 657 -27.45 10.45 -6.91
C GLY A 657 -28.21 11.63 -6.28
N MET A 658 -27.97 12.86 -6.73
CA MET A 658 -28.41 14.07 -6.04
C MET A 658 -29.92 14.19 -6.09
N GLY A 659 -30.55 14.63 -5.01
CA GLY A 659 -32.00 14.87 -4.96
C GLY A 659 -32.86 13.63 -5.09
N HIS A 660 -32.30 12.43 -4.91
CA HIS A 660 -33.02 11.17 -4.88
C HIS A 660 -33.58 10.94 -3.45
N GLY A 661 -34.75 11.54 -3.15
CA GLY A 661 -35.38 11.46 -1.83
C GLY A 661 -36.29 10.24 -1.63
N ASN A 662 -36.64 9.92 -0.38
CA ASN A 662 -37.53 8.80 -0.06
C ASN A 662 -38.84 8.85 -0.86
N SER A 663 -39.12 7.79 -1.64
CA SER A 663 -40.28 7.60 -2.54
C SER A 663 -40.24 8.27 -3.93
N GLN A 664 -39.06 8.63 -4.46
CA GLN A 664 -38.93 9.16 -5.84
C GLN A 664 -38.29 8.14 -6.78
N ASP A 665 -38.84 7.97 -7.99
CA ASP A 665 -38.36 7.02 -9.01
C ASP A 665 -37.10 7.51 -9.77
N SER A 666 -36.68 8.75 -9.54
CA SER A 666 -35.51 9.37 -10.17
C SER A 666 -34.98 10.50 -9.30
N GLY A 667 -33.65 10.69 -9.29
CA GLY A 667 -33.01 11.85 -8.66
C GLY A 667 -33.24 13.15 -9.44
N LYS A 668 -32.56 14.22 -9.00
CA LYS A 668 -32.51 15.50 -9.71
C LYS A 668 -31.97 15.29 -11.13
N GLY A 669 -32.68 15.82 -12.12
CA GLY A 669 -32.23 15.85 -13.51
C GLY A 669 -31.39 17.08 -13.81
N TYR A 670 -30.31 16.88 -14.55
CA TYR A 670 -29.38 17.92 -14.98
C TYR A 670 -29.36 18.01 -16.50
N SER A 671 -29.19 19.23 -17.02
CA SER A 671 -29.13 19.47 -18.47
C SER A 671 -27.81 18.97 -19.07
N SER A 672 -26.77 18.81 -18.24
CA SER A 672 -25.46 18.28 -18.62
C SER A 672 -24.72 17.67 -17.43
N ALA A 673 -23.69 16.86 -17.70
CA ALA A 673 -22.78 16.36 -16.66
C ALA A 673 -22.07 17.51 -15.91
N ALA A 674 -21.73 18.60 -16.61
CA ALA A 674 -21.12 19.78 -16.02
C ALA A 674 -22.02 20.41 -14.93
N GLU A 675 -23.33 20.52 -15.18
CA GLU A 675 -24.27 21.03 -14.16
C GLU A 675 -24.34 20.12 -12.93
N SER A 676 -24.27 18.80 -13.12
CA SER A 676 -24.27 17.83 -12.00
C SER A 676 -22.99 17.93 -11.17
N ILE A 677 -21.83 18.05 -11.83
CA ILE A 677 -20.52 18.21 -11.16
C ILE A 677 -20.47 19.53 -10.39
N GLN A 678 -20.98 20.63 -10.97
CA GLN A 678 -21.04 21.92 -10.28
C GLN A 678 -21.95 21.86 -9.04
N ASP A 679 -23.16 21.29 -9.17
CA ASP A 679 -24.10 21.17 -8.05
C ASP A 679 -23.54 20.30 -6.92
N TYR A 680 -22.74 19.28 -7.25
CA TYR A 680 -22.03 18.46 -6.26
C TYR A 680 -20.88 19.24 -5.59
N CYS A 681 -20.12 20.03 -6.34
CA CYS A 681 -19.08 20.92 -5.78
C CYS A 681 -19.69 21.96 -4.83
N ASP A 682 -20.81 22.57 -5.22
CA ASP A 682 -21.56 23.53 -4.39
C ASP A 682 -22.07 22.84 -3.11
N TRP A 683 -22.53 21.59 -3.21
CA TRP A 683 -22.94 20.78 -2.07
C TRP A 683 -21.78 20.48 -1.12
N ILE A 684 -20.60 20.09 -1.63
CA ILE A 684 -19.39 19.87 -0.80
C ILE A 684 -19.04 21.16 -0.05
N ASN A 685 -18.95 22.29 -0.75
CA ASN A 685 -18.64 23.59 -0.15
C ASN A 685 -19.66 23.98 0.93
N ASN A 686 -20.94 23.70 0.70
CA ASN A 686 -21.98 23.91 1.69
C ASN A 686 -21.77 23.06 2.94
N LYS A 687 -21.37 21.79 2.82
CA LYS A 687 -21.15 20.89 3.96
C LYS A 687 -19.89 21.20 4.75
N ILE A 688 -18.83 21.64 4.09
CA ILE A 688 -17.64 22.14 4.77
C ILE A 688 -18.01 23.39 5.61
N SER A 689 -18.81 24.30 5.05
CA SER A 689 -19.22 25.52 5.75
C SER A 689 -20.33 25.31 6.79
N ASN A 690 -21.15 24.26 6.62
CA ASN A 690 -22.28 23.92 7.49
C ASN A 690 -22.26 22.41 7.77
N PRO A 691 -21.41 21.96 8.70
CA PRO A 691 -21.25 20.54 9.00
C PRO A 691 -22.56 19.92 9.48
N SER A 692 -22.86 18.71 9.00
CA SER A 692 -24.06 17.97 9.41
C SER A 692 -23.94 17.52 10.87
N SER A 693 -25.06 17.45 11.60
CA SER A 693 -25.09 16.93 12.98
C SER A 693 -24.55 15.50 13.06
N ILE A 694 -24.72 14.70 11.99
CA ILE A 694 -24.21 13.33 11.94
C ILE A 694 -22.68 13.24 12.04
N VAL A 695 -21.96 14.26 11.54
CA VAL A 695 -20.50 14.34 11.64
C VAL A 695 -20.10 14.58 13.09
N GLN A 696 -20.83 15.46 13.78
CA GLN A 696 -20.62 15.72 15.21
C GLN A 696 -20.91 14.46 16.04
N ASP A 697 -21.94 13.70 15.67
CA ASP A 697 -22.26 12.43 16.33
C ASP A 697 -21.16 11.39 16.10
N TYR A 698 -20.66 11.22 14.87
CA TYR A 698 -19.58 10.27 14.57
C TYR A 698 -18.25 10.66 15.22
N ALA A 699 -17.96 11.96 15.35
CA ALA A 699 -16.76 12.44 16.03
C ALA A 699 -16.68 12.02 17.51
N THR A 700 -17.82 11.65 18.12
CA THR A 700 -17.84 11.12 19.51
C THR A 700 -17.28 9.70 19.63
N VAL A 701 -17.19 8.96 18.52
CA VAL A 701 -16.82 7.54 18.49
C VAL A 701 -15.66 7.22 17.53
N ASP A 702 -15.31 8.14 16.62
CA ASP A 702 -14.13 8.04 15.75
C ASP A 702 -13.56 9.44 15.45
N SER A 703 -12.28 9.64 15.81
CA SER A 703 -11.58 10.93 15.66
C SER A 703 -11.40 11.38 14.21
N LYS A 704 -11.59 10.53 13.21
CA LYS A 704 -11.56 10.89 11.77
C LYS A 704 -12.63 11.91 11.38
N PHE A 705 -13.72 11.99 12.14
CA PHE A 705 -14.82 12.93 11.89
C PHE A 705 -14.70 14.23 12.69
N SER A 706 -13.64 14.38 13.50
CA SER A 706 -13.42 15.58 14.34
C SER A 706 -13.16 16.85 13.53
N ASP A 707 -12.46 16.72 12.39
CA ASP A 707 -12.31 17.78 11.41
C ASP A 707 -13.48 17.75 10.42
N THR A 708 -14.34 18.77 10.51
CA THR A 708 -15.52 18.91 9.67
C THR A 708 -15.21 19.21 8.19
N SER A 709 -13.96 19.58 7.88
CA SER A 709 -13.48 19.80 6.52
C SER A 709 -12.84 18.55 5.89
N SER A 710 -12.65 17.49 6.67
CA SER A 710 -12.07 16.23 6.21
C SER A 710 -12.96 15.51 5.19
N ILE A 711 -12.35 14.66 4.36
CA ILE A 711 -13.08 13.79 3.43
C ILE A 711 -14.09 12.88 4.16
N TYR A 712 -13.75 12.43 5.37
CA TYR A 712 -14.61 11.59 6.20
C TYR A 712 -15.86 12.35 6.64
N ALA A 713 -15.71 13.61 7.09
CA ALA A 713 -16.83 14.47 7.44
C ALA A 713 -17.75 14.78 6.25
N VAL A 714 -17.15 15.14 5.09
CA VAL A 714 -17.92 15.47 3.88
C VAL A 714 -18.72 14.26 3.39
N TYR A 715 -18.12 13.07 3.31
CA TYR A 715 -18.81 11.87 2.83
C TYR A 715 -19.77 11.27 3.87
N ALA A 716 -19.51 11.41 5.17
CA ALA A 716 -20.49 11.08 6.21
C ALA A 716 -21.76 11.93 6.07
N ALA A 717 -21.62 13.22 5.72
CA ALA A 717 -22.77 14.09 5.50
C ALA A 717 -23.52 13.79 4.19
N TYR A 718 -22.87 13.11 3.24
CA TYR A 718 -23.43 12.72 1.95
C TYR A 718 -24.29 11.45 2.07
N ALA A 719 -23.75 10.44 2.74
CA ALA A 719 -24.43 9.17 2.94
C ALA A 719 -25.44 9.31 4.09
N TYR A 720 -26.72 9.52 3.77
CA TYR A 720 -27.75 9.11 4.73
C TYR A 720 -27.63 7.58 4.83
N LEU A 721 -27.33 7.06 6.01
CA LEU A 721 -27.05 5.64 6.21
C LEU A 721 -28.24 4.83 6.76
N GLY A 722 -29.38 5.50 6.99
CA GLY A 722 -30.51 4.90 7.70
C GLY A 722 -30.21 4.69 9.18
N ASP A 723 -31.27 4.53 9.98
CA ASP A 723 -31.12 4.29 11.43
C ASP A 723 -31.06 2.80 11.75
N THR A 724 -31.34 1.93 10.78
CA THR A 724 -31.44 0.48 10.98
C THR A 724 -30.51 -0.28 10.04
N HIS A 725 -30.14 -1.48 10.46
CA HIS A 725 -29.69 -2.52 9.53
C HIS A 725 -30.83 -2.73 8.53
N ILE A 726 -30.61 -2.88 7.21
CA ILE A 726 -31.72 -3.18 6.29
C ILE A 726 -31.48 -4.54 5.66
N SER A 727 -32.17 -5.55 6.20
CA SER A 727 -32.49 -6.79 5.51
C SER A 727 -34.01 -6.97 5.49
N ASP A 728 -34.68 -6.44 4.46
CA ASP A 728 -36.01 -6.93 4.06
C ASP A 728 -35.90 -8.25 3.24
N GLU A 729 -34.77 -8.95 3.33
CA GLU A 729 -34.56 -10.28 2.75
C GLU A 729 -35.10 -11.38 3.70
N PRO A 730 -35.77 -12.43 3.17
CA PRO A 730 -36.25 -13.55 3.97
C PRO A 730 -35.15 -14.46 4.55
N ASP A 731 -33.87 -14.25 4.21
CA ASP A 731 -32.74 -15.07 4.68
C ASP A 731 -31.53 -14.21 5.11
N PHE A 732 -31.67 -13.59 6.29
CA PHE A 732 -30.64 -12.82 7.00
C PHE A 732 -29.31 -13.57 7.18
N ASN A 733 -29.33 -14.90 7.13
CA ASN A 733 -28.14 -15.73 7.34
C ASN A 733 -27.32 -15.95 6.05
N ASN A 734 -27.79 -15.47 4.90
CA ASN A 734 -27.14 -15.75 3.62
C ASN A 734 -27.32 -14.60 2.60
N PRO A 735 -26.77 -13.41 2.86
CA PRO A 735 -26.95 -12.25 2.00
C PRO A 735 -26.22 -12.46 0.65
N ASN A 736 -26.98 -12.61 -0.43
CA ASN A 736 -26.43 -12.89 -1.76
C ASN A 736 -25.79 -11.63 -2.37
N GLN A 737 -24.46 -11.51 -2.31
CA GLN A 737 -23.69 -10.40 -2.88
C GLN A 737 -24.03 -10.10 -4.36
N SER A 738 -24.27 -11.13 -5.18
CA SER A 738 -24.59 -11.00 -6.60
C SER A 738 -25.98 -10.39 -6.83
N TYR A 739 -26.92 -10.66 -5.93
CA TYR A 739 -28.26 -10.08 -5.95
C TYR A 739 -28.24 -8.58 -5.62
N TYR A 740 -27.42 -8.18 -4.64
CA TYR A 740 -27.21 -6.77 -4.27
C TYR A 740 -26.52 -5.98 -5.38
N GLU A 741 -25.45 -6.52 -5.97
CA GLU A 741 -24.72 -5.89 -7.09
C GLU A 741 -25.57 -5.76 -8.36
N SER A 742 -26.46 -6.73 -8.63
CA SER A 742 -27.32 -6.73 -9.83
C SER A 742 -28.60 -5.92 -9.70
N GLN A 743 -29.01 -5.58 -8.48
CA GLN A 743 -30.25 -4.86 -8.23
C GLN A 743 -30.05 -3.44 -7.67
N GLY A 744 -28.82 -3.01 -7.36
CA GLY A 744 -28.52 -1.70 -6.77
C GLY A 744 -29.10 -0.47 -7.51
N SER A 745 -29.44 -0.59 -8.79
CA SER A 745 -30.12 0.46 -9.57
C SER A 745 -31.64 0.52 -9.41
N ASN A 746 -32.27 -0.52 -8.82
CA ASN A 746 -33.72 -0.67 -8.67
C ASN A 746 -34.20 -0.49 -7.22
N TRP A 747 -33.32 -0.13 -6.30
CA TRP A 747 -33.61 -0.20 -4.87
C TRP A 747 -34.28 1.07 -4.40
N GLY A 748 -35.57 0.94 -4.11
CA GLY A 748 -36.37 1.97 -3.45
C GLY A 748 -35.63 2.57 -2.26
N THR A 749 -35.42 3.87 -2.39
CA THR A 749 -34.94 4.89 -1.46
C THR A 749 -34.79 4.53 0.02
N GLY A 750 -33.61 4.81 0.55
CA GLY A 750 -33.23 4.72 1.96
C GLY A 750 -31.78 4.25 2.03
N GLY A 751 -30.91 5.05 2.64
CA GLY A 751 -29.54 4.64 2.93
C GLY A 751 -29.49 3.29 3.63
N ARG A 752 -28.70 2.35 3.12
CA ARG A 752 -28.60 0.99 3.69
C ARG A 752 -27.16 0.72 4.10
N ILE A 753 -26.94 0.44 5.37
CA ILE A 753 -25.65 -0.02 5.90
C ILE A 753 -25.51 -1.52 5.64
N TYR A 754 -24.54 -1.91 4.83
CA TYR A 754 -24.21 -3.32 4.59
C TYR A 754 -23.04 -3.74 5.47
N LEU A 755 -23.34 -4.00 6.74
CA LEU A 755 -22.36 -4.45 7.73
C LEU A 755 -21.57 -5.72 7.35
N PRO A 756 -22.07 -6.68 6.55
CA PRO A 756 -21.24 -7.80 6.09
C PRO A 756 -20.01 -7.39 5.26
N LEU A 757 -19.99 -6.20 4.64
CA LEU A 757 -18.78 -5.70 3.96
C LEU A 757 -17.70 -5.20 4.93
N ILE A 758 -18.06 -4.92 6.19
CA ILE A 758 -17.16 -4.40 7.24
C ILE A 758 -16.78 -5.51 8.21
N TYR A 759 -17.79 -6.26 8.66
CA TYR A 759 -17.66 -7.26 9.72
C TYR A 759 -17.81 -8.71 9.20
N GLY A 760 -17.95 -8.91 7.88
CA GLY A 760 -18.06 -10.24 7.27
C GLY A 760 -19.30 -11.02 7.71
N ASP A 761 -19.20 -12.35 7.72
CA ASP A 761 -20.25 -13.29 8.18
C ASP A 761 -20.54 -13.19 9.70
N ASN A 762 -19.86 -12.29 10.42
CA ASN A 762 -19.95 -12.08 11.87
C ASN A 762 -20.65 -10.78 12.26
N TYR A 763 -21.19 -10.02 11.31
CA TYR A 763 -21.79 -8.73 11.60
C TYR A 763 -22.87 -8.76 12.71
N ALA A 764 -23.69 -9.81 12.78
CA ALA A 764 -24.72 -9.96 13.83
C ALA A 764 -24.15 -10.08 15.26
N LYS A 765 -22.91 -10.57 15.40
CA LYS A 765 -22.21 -10.72 16.67
C LYS A 765 -21.40 -9.46 17.03
N GLU A 766 -20.75 -8.86 16.04
CA GLU A 766 -19.97 -7.61 16.19
C GLU A 766 -20.87 -6.39 16.42
N CYS A 767 -22.08 -6.36 15.84
CA CYS A 767 -23.05 -5.29 16.08
C CYS A 767 -23.91 -5.53 17.35
N GLY A 768 -23.97 -6.77 17.84
CA GLY A 768 -24.75 -7.12 19.04
C GLY A 768 -26.28 -7.04 18.86
N HIS A 769 -26.77 -6.95 17.63
CA HIS A 769 -28.21 -6.83 17.33
C HIS A 769 -28.83 -8.16 16.88
N PRO A 770 -29.91 -8.65 17.52
CA PRO A 770 -30.55 -9.92 17.20
C PRO A 770 -31.31 -9.95 15.87
N ASN A 771 -31.68 -8.81 15.28
CA ASN A 771 -32.39 -8.73 13.99
C ASN A 771 -31.82 -7.66 13.05
N GLY A 772 -31.86 -7.93 11.74
CA GLY A 772 -31.50 -6.98 10.68
C GLY A 772 -32.46 -5.82 10.47
N SER A 773 -33.32 -5.51 11.44
CA SER A 773 -34.19 -4.32 11.51
C SER A 773 -33.91 -3.47 12.75
N ASP A 774 -32.96 -3.89 13.60
CA ASP A 774 -32.62 -3.17 14.83
C ASP A 774 -31.88 -1.88 14.50
N GLU A 775 -32.00 -0.88 15.38
CA GLU A 775 -31.32 0.40 15.21
C GLU A 775 -29.80 0.21 15.30
N THR A 776 -29.05 0.75 14.34
CA THR A 776 -27.58 0.73 14.34
C THR A 776 -27.00 1.58 15.47
N THR A 777 -25.81 1.27 15.94
CA THR A 777 -25.06 2.13 16.87
C THR A 777 -24.37 3.28 16.12
N THR A 778 -24.07 4.37 16.82
CA THR A 778 -23.30 5.49 16.22
C THR A 778 -21.94 5.04 15.72
N LYS A 779 -21.29 4.08 16.40
CA LYS A 779 -20.00 3.49 16.00
C LYS A 779 -20.11 2.70 14.69
N GLU A 780 -21.14 1.87 14.52
CA GLU A 780 -21.37 1.12 13.28
C GLU A 780 -21.58 2.03 12.08
N ARG A 781 -22.37 3.11 12.26
CA ARG A 781 -22.59 4.07 11.19
C ARG A 781 -21.32 4.86 10.86
N ALA A 782 -20.52 5.22 11.88
CA ALA A 782 -19.21 5.85 11.70
C ALA A 782 -18.24 4.92 10.95
N ASP A 783 -18.16 3.64 11.33
CA ASP A 783 -17.30 2.64 10.69
C ASP A 783 -17.68 2.40 9.23
N TYR A 784 -18.98 2.36 8.92
CA TYR A 784 -19.44 2.26 7.55
C TYR A 784 -19.12 3.51 6.72
N SER A 785 -19.22 4.68 7.33
CA SER A 785 -18.78 5.91 6.71
C SER A 785 -17.26 5.91 6.43
N VAL A 786 -16.43 5.41 7.36
CA VAL A 786 -14.98 5.24 7.16
C VAL A 786 -14.70 4.25 6.03
N TYR A 787 -15.32 3.07 6.05
CA TYR A 787 -15.14 2.04 5.03
C TYR A 787 -15.48 2.56 3.63
N THR A 788 -16.64 3.19 3.47
CA THR A 788 -17.06 3.71 2.16
C THR A 788 -16.21 4.91 1.72
N THR A 789 -15.66 5.68 2.65
CA THR A 789 -14.69 6.75 2.36
C THR A 789 -13.36 6.16 1.88
N ASN A 790 -12.81 5.17 2.58
CA ASN A 790 -11.58 4.47 2.21
C ASN A 790 -11.68 3.81 0.84
N LYS A 791 -12.85 3.26 0.50
CA LYS A 791 -13.11 2.70 -0.84
C LYS A 791 -13.03 3.76 -1.95
N ARG A 792 -13.45 5.00 -1.68
CA ARG A 792 -13.35 6.10 -2.65
C ARG A 792 -11.90 6.58 -2.78
N VAL A 793 -11.18 6.65 -1.66
CA VAL A 793 -9.75 6.94 -1.64
C VAL A 793 -8.97 5.89 -2.44
N SER A 794 -9.23 4.60 -2.23
CA SER A 794 -8.52 3.53 -2.95
C SER A 794 -8.82 3.54 -4.45
N ILE A 795 -10.06 3.83 -4.86
CA ILE A 795 -10.39 4.03 -6.28
C ILE A 795 -9.61 5.21 -6.86
N ALA A 796 -9.49 6.33 -6.14
CA ALA A 796 -8.71 7.48 -6.60
C ALA A 796 -7.22 7.11 -6.73
N GLU A 797 -6.63 6.44 -5.74
CA GLU A 797 -5.24 5.99 -5.79
C GLU A 797 -4.99 4.96 -6.91
N GLU A 798 -5.96 4.07 -7.18
CA GLU A 798 -5.89 3.06 -8.25
C GLU A 798 -5.88 3.70 -9.65
N ILE A 799 -6.66 4.75 -9.85
CA ILE A 799 -6.77 5.43 -11.15
C ILE A 799 -5.62 6.42 -11.36
N PHE A 800 -5.29 7.20 -10.34
CA PHE A 800 -4.47 8.40 -10.46
C PHE A 800 -3.11 8.32 -9.74
N GLY A 801 -2.85 7.25 -9.00
CA GLY A 801 -1.68 7.10 -8.14
C GLY A 801 -1.84 7.82 -6.79
N ALA A 802 -1.02 7.43 -5.81
CA ALA A 802 -1.09 7.94 -4.43
C ALA A 802 -0.74 9.43 -4.28
N SER A 803 -0.08 10.01 -5.27
CA SER A 803 0.30 11.43 -5.34
C SER A 803 -0.87 12.34 -5.68
N CYS A 804 -2.00 11.82 -6.18
CA CYS A 804 -3.16 12.64 -6.55
C CYS A 804 -3.88 13.27 -5.35
N LEU A 805 -3.61 12.76 -4.15
CA LEU A 805 -4.23 13.16 -2.91
C LEU A 805 -3.37 14.19 -2.18
N ILE A 806 -3.98 15.33 -1.83
CA ILE A 806 -3.44 16.20 -0.80
C ILE A 806 -3.79 15.57 0.53
N ARG A 807 -2.77 15.34 1.36
CA ARG A 807 -2.96 14.77 2.67
C ARG A 807 -2.87 15.93 3.65
N THR A 808 -3.93 16.14 4.41
CA THR A 808 -3.98 17.19 5.41
C THR A 808 -2.96 16.84 6.50
N ALA A 809 -2.37 17.88 7.08
CA ALA A 809 -1.60 17.80 8.31
C ALA A 809 -2.20 16.73 9.25
N GLY A 810 -1.39 15.71 9.56
CA GLY A 810 -1.72 14.75 10.60
C GLY A 810 -1.87 15.47 11.94
N SER A 811 -2.26 14.74 12.97
CA SER A 811 -2.41 15.16 14.38
C SER A 811 -1.19 15.87 15.00
N GLY A 812 -0.13 16.15 14.24
CA GLY A 812 1.16 16.62 14.74
C GLY A 812 1.83 15.62 15.68
N ASP A 813 1.33 14.38 15.75
CA ASP A 813 1.76 13.42 16.75
C ASP A 813 3.19 12.94 16.53
N SER A 814 3.80 12.42 17.60
CA SER A 814 5.19 11.97 17.61
C SER A 814 5.50 10.95 16.51
N SER A 815 4.53 10.09 16.15
CA SER A 815 4.70 9.09 15.08
C SER A 815 4.77 9.74 13.70
N SER A 816 3.95 10.77 13.44
CA SER A 816 3.99 11.57 12.22
C SER A 816 5.35 12.28 12.05
N ILE A 817 5.85 12.93 13.11
CA ILE A 817 7.13 13.65 13.11
C ILE A 817 8.29 12.70 12.78
N LEU A 818 8.32 11.51 13.38
CA LEU A 818 9.39 10.54 13.16
C LEU A 818 9.38 9.94 11.75
N ASN A 819 8.19 9.62 11.23
CA ASN A 819 8.05 9.07 9.88
C ASN A 819 8.48 10.08 8.80
N VAL A 820 8.11 11.35 9.00
CA VAL A 820 8.52 12.44 8.10
C VAL A 820 10.01 12.73 8.23
N ALA A 821 10.55 12.78 9.46
CA ALA A 821 11.99 12.93 9.70
C ALA A 821 12.78 11.89 8.92
N ASN A 822 12.35 10.62 8.98
CA ASN A 822 12.96 9.52 8.24
C ASN A 822 12.89 9.73 6.72
N SER A 823 11.71 10.08 6.20
CA SER A 823 11.50 10.26 4.76
C SER A 823 12.32 11.41 4.19
N ILE A 824 12.34 12.56 4.87
CA ILE A 824 13.09 13.74 4.45
C ILE A 824 14.59 13.45 4.53
N HIS A 825 15.05 12.86 5.64
CA HIS A 825 16.48 12.57 5.82
C HIS A 825 17.00 11.55 4.81
N SER A 826 16.24 10.47 4.56
CA SER A 826 16.60 9.44 3.57
C SER A 826 16.72 10.04 2.16
N TYR A 827 15.79 10.92 1.79
CA TYR A 827 15.87 11.59 0.49
C TYR A 827 17.06 12.56 0.40
N MET A 828 17.34 13.31 1.46
CA MET A 828 18.50 14.21 1.53
C MET A 828 19.83 13.42 1.40
N GLU A 829 19.92 12.25 2.03
CA GLU A 829 21.03 11.31 1.89
C GLU A 829 21.17 10.82 0.44
N GLU A 830 20.11 10.27 -0.15
CA GLU A 830 20.08 9.75 -1.53
C GLU A 830 20.44 10.80 -2.58
N ASN A 831 20.04 12.05 -2.35
CA ASN A 831 20.23 13.16 -3.28
C ASN A 831 21.40 14.08 -2.90
N SER A 832 22.29 13.62 -2.00
CA SER A 832 23.55 14.29 -1.63
C SER A 832 23.37 15.74 -1.17
N TYR A 833 22.34 16.03 -0.39
CA TYR A 833 22.14 17.35 0.20
C TYR A 833 23.35 17.75 1.06
N SER A 834 23.58 19.06 1.21
CA SER A 834 24.67 19.58 2.04
C SER A 834 24.18 20.59 3.07
N TYR A 835 25.04 20.90 4.02
CA TYR A 835 24.76 21.85 5.10
C TYR A 835 25.06 23.28 4.66
N CYS A 836 24.12 24.19 4.93
CA CYS A 836 24.26 25.62 4.64
C CYS A 836 23.79 26.45 5.83
N ILE A 837 24.57 27.46 6.21
CA ILE A 837 24.11 28.51 7.13
C ILE A 837 23.81 29.75 6.30
N LEU A 838 22.53 30.17 6.29
CA LEU A 838 22.09 31.32 5.52
C LEU A 838 22.84 32.59 5.98
N GLY A 839 23.62 33.20 5.07
CA GLY A 839 24.37 34.43 5.33
C GLY A 839 25.76 34.26 5.98
N ALA A 840 26.27 33.04 6.14
CA ALA A 840 27.66 32.82 6.58
C ALA A 840 28.66 33.00 5.42
N GLU A 841 29.82 33.61 5.69
CA GLU A 841 30.85 33.88 4.67
C GLU A 841 31.64 32.62 4.23
N ASP A 842 31.60 31.54 5.03
CA ASP A 842 32.43 30.33 4.86
C ASP A 842 31.58 29.03 4.80
N ASN A 843 30.54 28.98 3.96
CA ASN A 843 29.81 27.72 3.71
C ASN A 843 30.64 26.76 2.84
N ASN A 844 30.84 25.52 3.31
CA ASN A 844 31.68 24.51 2.63
C ASN A 844 30.85 23.56 1.74
N HIS A 845 30.16 24.12 0.74
CA HIS A 845 29.42 23.38 -0.30
C HIS A 845 29.60 24.04 -1.68
N GLU A 846 29.37 23.29 -2.77
CA GLU A 846 29.41 23.80 -4.14
C GLU A 846 28.03 24.31 -4.58
N GLY A 847 27.92 25.42 -5.31
CA GLY A 847 26.63 25.96 -5.83
C GLY A 847 26.17 27.29 -5.22
N GLU A 848 24.98 27.78 -5.62
CA GLU A 848 24.37 29.00 -5.06
C GLU A 848 23.84 28.73 -3.64
N CYS A 849 24.20 29.59 -2.67
CA CYS A 849 23.73 29.48 -1.29
C CYS A 849 22.25 29.90 -1.19
N GLY A 850 21.41 29.01 -0.65
CA GLY A 850 20.01 29.29 -0.31
C GLY A 850 19.41 28.18 0.55
N LEU A 851 18.36 28.50 1.30
CA LEU A 851 17.54 27.55 2.05
C LEU A 851 16.10 27.72 1.57
N ASP A 852 15.47 26.62 1.16
CA ASP A 852 14.10 26.63 0.65
C ASP A 852 13.09 26.48 1.80
N ALA A 853 11.97 27.20 1.74
CA ALA A 853 10.98 27.24 2.83
C ALA A 853 10.15 25.95 2.96
N THR A 854 10.16 25.07 1.95
CA THR A 854 9.50 23.77 1.98
C THR A 854 10.45 22.68 1.48
N PHE A 855 10.25 21.44 1.94
CA PHE A 855 11.07 20.34 1.51
C PHE A 855 10.90 20.02 0.03
N GLU A 856 9.67 20.11 -0.51
CA GLU A 856 9.41 19.86 -1.92
C GLU A 856 10.15 20.85 -2.85
N ASP A 857 10.17 22.14 -2.49
CA ASP A 857 10.92 23.13 -3.27
C ASP A 857 12.43 22.85 -3.26
N SER A 858 12.94 22.32 -2.15
CA SER A 858 14.36 21.98 -2.02
C SER A 858 14.83 20.92 -3.03
N LYS A 859 13.93 20.04 -3.50
CA LYS A 859 14.22 18.93 -4.42
C LYS A 859 14.59 19.37 -5.83
N THR A 860 14.18 20.59 -6.21
CA THR A 860 14.49 21.15 -7.54
C THR A 860 15.40 22.36 -7.46
N ASN A 861 15.53 22.96 -6.27
CA ASN A 861 16.29 24.18 -6.04
C ASN A 861 17.65 23.86 -5.41
N HIS A 862 17.89 24.29 -4.16
CA HIS A 862 19.24 24.44 -3.63
C HIS A 862 19.86 23.12 -3.15
N HIS A 863 19.08 22.09 -2.78
CA HIS A 863 19.59 20.86 -2.15
C HIS A 863 20.46 21.14 -0.89
N LEU A 864 20.11 22.19 -0.15
CA LEU A 864 20.83 22.65 1.04
C LEU A 864 19.87 22.76 2.22
N THR A 865 20.33 22.40 3.41
CA THR A 865 19.56 22.56 4.65
C THR A 865 20.43 23.02 5.82
N CYS A 866 19.78 23.52 6.88
CA CYS A 866 20.40 23.69 8.19
C CYS A 866 19.59 22.92 9.24
N CYS A 867 20.06 22.89 10.49
CA CYS A 867 19.39 22.15 11.57
C CYS A 867 17.92 22.59 11.76
N ALA A 868 17.66 23.89 11.78
CA ALA A 868 16.30 24.42 11.95
C ALA A 868 15.45 24.32 10.69
N THR A 869 16.03 24.50 9.49
CA THR A 869 15.32 24.33 8.22
C THR A 869 14.84 22.89 8.07
N TYR A 870 15.69 21.91 8.36
CA TYR A 870 15.34 20.49 8.36
C TYR A 870 14.20 20.18 9.34
N VAL A 871 14.32 20.61 10.60
CA VAL A 871 13.27 20.35 11.58
C VAL A 871 11.98 21.10 11.21
N SER A 872 12.06 22.31 10.66
CA SER A 872 10.90 23.04 10.14
C SER A 872 10.22 22.27 9.00
N TRP A 873 10.97 21.75 8.02
CA TRP A 873 10.43 20.90 6.95
C TRP A 873 9.74 19.66 7.51
N VAL A 874 10.36 19.01 8.50
CA VAL A 874 9.76 17.84 9.13
C VAL A 874 8.47 18.21 9.84
N LEU A 875 8.43 19.33 10.56
CA LEU A 875 7.23 19.76 11.26
C LEU A 875 6.14 20.25 10.29
N GLN A 876 6.50 20.84 9.15
CA GLN A 876 5.57 21.21 8.07
C GLN A 876 4.92 19.96 7.48
N ASP A 877 5.75 19.01 7.01
CA ASP A 877 5.28 17.78 6.37
C ASP A 877 4.58 16.83 7.37
N ALA A 878 4.94 16.90 8.67
CA ALA A 878 4.25 16.17 9.74
C ALA A 878 2.95 16.84 10.19
N GLY A 879 2.69 18.08 9.76
CA GLY A 879 1.48 18.84 10.10
C GLY A 879 1.50 19.54 11.46
N ALA A 880 2.68 19.67 12.08
CA ALA A 880 2.88 20.33 13.37
C ALA A 880 2.98 21.87 13.28
N ILE A 881 3.41 22.41 12.14
CA ILE A 881 3.46 23.84 11.83
C ILE A 881 3.02 24.08 10.38
N GLU A 882 2.55 25.29 10.07
CA GLU A 882 2.14 25.67 8.71
C GLU A 882 3.34 26.06 7.84
N ASP A 883 3.20 26.02 6.51
CA ASP A 883 4.27 26.45 5.58
C ASP A 883 4.73 27.89 5.86
N SER A 884 3.79 28.77 6.21
CA SER A 884 4.07 30.17 6.55
C SER A 884 4.81 30.37 7.88
N GLU A 885 4.93 29.33 8.70
CA GLU A 885 5.59 29.34 10.00
C GLU A 885 7.01 28.76 9.93
N HIS A 886 7.49 28.45 8.71
CA HIS A 886 8.86 28.00 8.47
C HIS A 886 9.88 28.93 9.13
N THR A 887 10.94 28.35 9.70
CA THR A 887 12.07 29.15 10.17
C THR A 887 13.39 28.40 10.06
N ASP A 888 14.42 29.12 9.62
CA ASP A 888 15.81 28.67 9.57
C ASP A 888 16.56 28.91 10.89
N SER A 889 15.86 29.31 11.97
CA SER A 889 16.46 29.64 13.26
C SER A 889 15.97 28.74 14.38
N SER A 890 16.88 27.99 15.01
CA SER A 890 16.57 27.11 16.15
C SER A 890 15.94 27.87 17.32
N SER A 891 16.36 29.12 17.56
CA SER A 891 15.78 29.95 18.61
C SER A 891 14.36 30.43 18.27
N ALA A 892 14.11 30.77 17.00
CA ALA A 892 12.77 31.14 16.56
C ALA A 892 11.83 29.92 16.57
N LEU A 893 12.34 28.74 16.19
CA LEU A 893 11.59 27.49 16.23
C LEU A 893 11.18 27.13 17.66
N ALA A 894 12.10 27.22 18.64
CA ALA A 894 11.76 26.99 20.05
C ALA A 894 10.65 27.94 20.54
N THR A 895 10.72 29.22 20.16
CA THR A 895 9.69 30.22 20.50
C THR A 895 8.35 29.90 19.84
N LEU A 896 8.37 29.42 18.59
CA LEU A 896 7.17 29.00 17.86
C LEU A 896 6.50 27.83 18.56
N LEU A 897 7.25 26.76 18.88
CA LEU A 897 6.72 25.57 19.56
C LEU A 897 6.13 25.91 20.93
N GLU A 898 6.80 26.77 21.70
CA GLU A 898 6.30 27.27 22.98
C GLU A 898 4.98 28.05 22.81
N SER A 899 4.90 28.92 21.80
CA SER A 899 3.67 29.69 21.52
C SER A 899 2.51 28.81 21.04
N LYS A 900 2.81 27.64 20.45
CA LYS A 900 1.84 26.61 20.08
C LYS A 900 1.42 25.71 21.25
N GLY A 901 1.93 25.96 22.45
CA GLY A 901 1.54 25.23 23.66
C GLY A 901 2.11 23.81 23.75
N TRP A 902 3.26 23.56 23.10
CA TRP A 902 3.97 22.30 23.23
C TRP A 902 4.50 22.11 24.66
N THR A 903 4.50 20.88 25.13
CA THR A 903 4.97 20.55 26.49
C THR A 903 6.49 20.64 26.53
N LYS A 904 7.01 21.51 27.39
CA LYS A 904 8.45 21.67 27.57
C LYS A 904 9.02 20.56 28.45
N ILE A 905 10.09 19.92 27.98
CA ILE A 905 10.82 18.86 28.68
C ILE A 905 12.15 19.44 29.16
N GLU A 906 12.34 19.55 30.47
CA GLU A 906 13.50 20.22 31.07
C GLU A 906 14.67 19.27 31.35
N THR A 907 14.45 17.96 31.33
CA THR A 907 15.50 16.97 31.63
C THR A 907 15.69 15.95 30.52
N TYR A 908 16.93 15.56 30.27
CA TYR A 908 17.29 14.66 29.17
C TYR A 908 16.70 13.24 29.35
N ASP A 909 16.57 12.76 30.59
CA ASP A 909 16.06 11.41 30.89
C ASP A 909 14.54 11.28 30.67
N GLU A 910 13.83 12.39 30.47
CA GLU A 910 12.40 12.43 30.17
C GLU A 910 12.10 12.46 28.67
N LEU A 911 13.14 12.42 27.82
CA LEU A 911 12.97 12.45 26.37
C LEU A 911 12.24 11.21 25.84
N GLU A 912 11.28 11.46 24.94
CA GLU A 912 10.54 10.44 24.20
C GLU A 912 10.74 10.65 22.70
N ALA A 913 10.63 9.56 21.94
CA ALA A 913 10.76 9.62 20.49
C ALA A 913 9.75 10.61 19.90
N GLY A 914 10.21 11.49 19.01
CA GLY A 914 9.45 12.58 18.42
C GLY A 914 9.65 13.94 19.10
N ASP A 915 10.34 14.01 20.23
CA ASP A 915 10.68 15.27 20.88
C ASP A 915 11.64 16.11 20.02
N ILE A 916 11.35 17.42 19.93
CA ILE A 916 12.22 18.40 19.26
C ILE A 916 13.19 18.96 20.29
N VAL A 917 14.47 18.60 20.14
CA VAL A 917 15.50 18.83 21.14
C VAL A 917 16.37 20.02 20.76
N PHE A 918 16.52 20.95 21.70
CA PHE A 918 17.31 22.17 21.54
C PHE A 918 18.59 22.09 22.37
N MET A 919 19.70 22.48 21.74
CA MET A 919 21.04 22.18 22.23
C MET A 919 21.99 23.35 22.06
N THR A 920 23.09 23.33 22.79
CA THR A 920 24.23 24.23 22.61
C THR A 920 25.41 23.52 21.97
N CYS A 921 26.21 24.19 21.13
CA CYS A 921 27.44 23.63 20.59
C CYS A 921 28.71 24.13 21.32
N ASN A 922 28.72 25.36 21.87
CA ASN A 922 29.92 25.97 22.46
C ASN A 922 29.75 26.74 23.79
N THR A 923 28.54 27.10 24.22
CA THR A 923 28.31 27.88 25.46
C THR A 923 27.08 27.42 26.24
N THR A 924 27.04 27.46 27.57
CA THR A 924 25.95 26.78 28.32
C THR A 924 24.56 27.41 28.20
N ASP A 925 24.41 28.59 27.58
CA ASP A 925 23.23 29.44 27.79
C ASP A 925 22.49 29.85 26.48
N THR A 926 22.93 29.39 25.29
CA THR A 926 22.31 29.76 24.00
C THR A 926 21.95 28.55 23.13
N ILE A 927 20.80 28.62 22.46
CA ILE A 927 20.33 27.59 21.50
C ILE A 927 21.12 27.76 20.20
N GLU A 928 21.94 26.79 19.87
CA GLU A 928 22.79 26.77 18.67
C GLU A 928 22.40 25.65 17.70
N HIS A 929 21.75 24.58 18.18
CA HIS A 929 21.38 23.41 17.38
C HIS A 929 20.00 22.89 17.74
N THR A 930 19.30 22.31 16.76
CA THR A 930 18.04 21.59 16.96
C THR A 930 18.03 20.28 16.19
N GLN A 931 17.45 19.25 16.77
CA GLN A 931 17.35 17.92 16.18
C GLN A 931 16.18 17.14 16.77
N ILE A 932 15.82 16.02 16.12
CA ILE A 932 14.66 15.22 16.51
C ILE A 932 15.15 13.96 17.20
N TYR A 933 14.65 13.70 18.41
CA TYR A 933 14.98 12.47 19.13
C TYR A 933 14.20 11.29 18.57
N ALA A 934 14.88 10.25 18.10
CA ALA A 934 14.25 9.06 17.51
C ALA A 934 14.00 7.93 18.53
N GLY A 935 14.39 8.13 19.79
CA GLY A 935 14.41 7.08 20.82
C GLY A 935 15.72 6.30 20.82
N ASN A 936 15.98 5.52 21.88
CA ASN A 936 17.17 4.65 22.02
C ASN A 936 18.53 5.35 21.79
N ASN A 937 18.66 6.63 22.15
CA ASN A 937 19.84 7.47 21.88
C ASN A 937 20.16 7.69 20.38
N GLU A 938 19.16 7.53 19.50
CA GLU A 938 19.25 7.79 18.07
C GLU A 938 18.58 9.12 17.70
N TRP A 939 19.07 9.76 16.63
CA TRP A 939 18.77 11.15 16.33
C TRP A 939 18.66 11.41 14.83
N TYR A 940 17.64 12.15 14.41
CA TYR A 940 17.63 12.78 13.09
C TYR A 940 18.28 14.16 13.19
N ASN A 941 19.41 14.34 12.52
CA ASN A 941 20.28 15.49 12.69
C ASN A 941 20.77 16.01 11.34
N ALA A 942 20.44 17.26 11.03
CA ALA A 942 20.92 17.96 9.86
C ALA A 942 21.91 19.10 10.19
N GLY A 943 22.64 19.00 11.30
CA GLY A 943 23.55 20.04 11.80
C GLY A 943 24.92 20.13 11.12
N THR A 944 25.26 19.17 10.24
CA THR A 944 26.48 19.18 9.42
C THR A 944 26.25 18.42 8.12
N ALA A 945 27.08 18.66 7.09
CA ALA A 945 26.99 17.92 5.83
C ALA A 945 27.17 16.41 6.04
N ALA A 946 28.07 16.01 6.96
CA ALA A 946 28.25 14.62 7.32
C ALA A 946 27.03 14.01 8.04
N ALA A 947 26.30 14.79 8.84
CA ALA A 947 25.08 14.29 9.48
C ALA A 947 23.93 14.12 8.49
N ILE A 948 23.85 15.00 7.48
CA ILE A 948 22.85 14.93 6.39
C ILE A 948 23.12 13.74 5.46
N GLN A 949 24.39 13.51 5.11
CA GLN A 949 24.79 12.51 4.11
C GLN A 949 25.02 11.11 4.68
N ASN A 950 24.98 10.95 6.01
CA ASN A 950 25.01 9.65 6.65
C ASN A 950 23.59 9.22 7.00
N SER A 951 23.38 7.90 7.02
CA SER A 951 22.11 7.30 7.40
C SER A 951 21.67 7.75 8.80
N ALA A 952 20.40 8.17 8.89
CA ALA A 952 19.75 8.57 10.13
C ALA A 952 18.44 7.76 10.30
N PRO A 953 17.94 7.57 11.54
CA PRO A 953 18.44 8.16 12.77
C PRO A 953 19.77 7.52 13.19
N ALA A 954 20.70 8.33 13.69
CA ALA A 954 22.04 7.89 14.04
C ALA A 954 22.30 8.04 15.54
N ASN A 955 23.02 7.08 16.13
CA ASN A 955 23.46 7.17 17.51
C ASN A 955 24.57 8.23 17.66
N GLN A 956 24.39 9.18 18.59
CA GLN A 956 25.35 10.27 18.83
C GLN A 956 26.16 10.11 20.13
N GLY A 957 26.10 8.94 20.78
CA GLY A 957 26.77 8.70 22.05
C GLY A 957 26.34 9.69 23.14
N ASP A 958 27.29 10.12 23.98
CA ASP A 958 27.01 11.07 25.07
C ASP A 958 26.91 12.54 24.61
N TYR A 959 27.19 12.82 23.33
CA TYR A 959 27.20 14.20 22.82
C TYR A 959 25.84 14.88 23.05
N ALA A 960 24.76 14.20 22.70
CA ALA A 960 23.43 14.77 22.85
C ALA A 960 23.09 15.09 24.31
N ARG A 961 23.53 14.23 25.25
CA ARG A 961 23.30 14.41 26.70
C ARG A 961 24.12 15.57 27.27
N GLN A 962 25.36 15.77 26.81
CA GLN A 962 26.25 16.84 27.30
C GLN A 962 25.83 18.24 26.84
N HIS A 963 25.15 18.31 25.71
CA HIS A 963 24.80 19.55 25.02
C HIS A 963 23.30 19.91 25.11
N PHE A 964 22.51 19.07 25.79
CA PHE A 964 21.07 19.25 25.99
C PHE A 964 20.75 20.51 26.80
N LEU A 965 19.81 21.33 26.31
CA LEU A 965 19.24 22.44 27.08
C LEU A 965 17.82 22.10 27.56
N TYR A 966 16.93 21.78 26.62
CA TYR A 966 15.55 21.36 26.85
C TYR A 966 14.96 20.83 25.52
N ALA A 967 13.77 20.27 25.58
CA ALA A 967 13.02 19.86 24.38
C ALA A 967 11.56 20.33 24.43
N TYR A 968 10.88 20.22 23.30
CA TYR A 968 9.44 20.40 23.20
C TYR A 968 8.80 19.13 22.64
N ARG A 969 7.75 18.67 23.33
CA ARG A 969 6.90 17.55 22.96
C ARG A 969 5.55 18.08 22.48
N VAL A 970 5.03 17.52 21.40
CA VAL A 970 3.67 17.84 20.94
C VAL A 970 2.66 17.47 22.02
N SER A 971 1.78 18.42 22.34
CA SER A 971 0.72 18.21 23.34
C SER A 971 -0.39 17.35 22.71
N LYS A 972 -0.68 16.20 23.33
CA LYS A 972 -1.71 15.24 22.89
C LYS A 972 -3.13 15.82 22.91
#